data_AF-S3W384-F1
#
_entry.id   AF-S3W384-F1
#
_cell.length_a   1.000
_cell.length_b   1.000
_cell.length_c   1.000
_cell.angle_alpha   90.00
_cell.angle_beta   90.00
_cell.angle_gamma   90.00
#
_symmetry.space_group_name_H-M   'P 1'
#
loop_
_entity.id
_entity.type
_entity.pdbx_description
1 polymer ?
#
loop_
_entity_poly.entity_id
_entity_poly.type
_entity_poly.pdbx_seq_one_letter_code
_entity_poly.pdbx_strand_id
1 'polypeptide(L)'
;MPIHKKTELTLARKRVLIPWIVCIVTVSFLFSFLLYYPLSFRFPIVGCALLWIGICFLKPKFGLFLLFAVLPLFGNHPGGRFMEIMDFLLLTWLCGAYSTVKRADARILIFFKSIGGMLSVGFVFAGLLGLLFQPDILTDLEHYRINPFFFFRSGELEPMYPLKMILVTISIYLLFVLAGAFKREKGDFRIPTVLFGGLLTGFSVTLIIGYLEFIFPTVSNWLDLYHIWLGGYVDRNIPHSVLSFHLSGSRSIQSLFWNRSWYAMYLIACLPFGALYLTNFFRRRRFIAFGYNISFLLISSLLLGFGYTLFLIGARGAFIAFGITVFGFLSMTVLSLKKDSGFSRVFALRTTGLLLCLALLFPFLFAKEFGFLSGGEERKELFSAGILLSSYSPIFGGGMESYAWGNEHFLKGVDKGTRLHSSHNQFLQVLSGEGIFGLFFFCALWGIAFYRGIRFSISKKGLIHRVIISSFLGIFAYSWLQEWFFLRAIQIPFWILLLSMIGKRRATVREFKLFLYVFCGLLVAAVFFAGKKTSRYGTFFPPDRIGESYLLEGKGWMEISASGKILLEADFPFLQESANQKRILKFSNNDSEARVIHIEPKMKVEFPIFPGELNWVCEADTGDEKRTGERRNFFQRLLSERVEDPEPRKICLKFSTTP
;
A
#
# COMPACT_ATOMS: atom_id res chain seq x y z
N MET A 1 -19.45 -52.02 7.55
CA MET A 1 -18.53 -50.86 7.41
C MET A 1 -18.81 -50.09 6.10
N PRO A 2 -19.54 -48.95 6.12
CA PRO A 2 -19.64 -48.05 4.95
C PRO A 2 -19.31 -46.56 5.22
N ILE A 3 -18.80 -46.20 6.42
CA ILE A 3 -18.62 -44.79 6.83
C ILE A 3 -17.43 -44.10 6.11
N HIS A 4 -16.41 -44.86 5.70
CA HIS A 4 -15.19 -44.26 5.10
C HIS A 4 -15.41 -43.72 3.67
N LYS A 5 -16.18 -44.41 2.81
CA LYS A 5 -16.42 -43.97 1.42
C LYS A 5 -17.25 -42.69 1.33
N LYS A 6 -18.21 -42.48 2.23
CA LYS A 6 -19.09 -41.30 2.21
C LYS A 6 -18.33 -40.01 2.57
N THR A 7 -17.33 -40.13 3.45
CA THR A 7 -16.46 -39.03 3.90
C THR A 7 -15.46 -38.61 2.81
N GLU A 8 -14.93 -39.56 2.04
CA GLU A 8 -14.06 -39.26 0.90
C GLU A 8 -14.81 -38.61 -0.27
N LEU A 9 -16.03 -39.06 -0.56
CA LEU A 9 -16.86 -38.50 -1.63
C LEU A 9 -17.26 -37.05 -1.33
N THR A 10 -17.60 -36.73 -0.07
CA THR A 10 -17.91 -35.36 0.37
C THR A 10 -16.67 -34.45 0.37
N LEU A 11 -15.50 -34.97 0.73
CA LEU A 11 -14.24 -34.23 0.62
C LEU A 11 -13.84 -33.97 -0.84
N ALA A 12 -14.07 -34.93 -1.74
CA ALA A 12 -13.81 -34.79 -3.17
C ALA A 12 -14.78 -33.77 -3.81
N ARG A 13 -16.07 -33.82 -3.48
CA ARG A 13 -17.08 -32.85 -3.97
C ARG A 13 -16.78 -31.43 -3.49
N LYS A 14 -16.39 -31.25 -2.23
CA LYS A 14 -15.93 -29.95 -1.68
C LYS A 14 -14.68 -29.42 -2.38
N ARG A 15 -13.75 -30.30 -2.79
CA ARG A 15 -12.54 -29.91 -3.53
C ARG A 15 -12.80 -29.48 -4.98
N VAL A 16 -13.91 -29.86 -5.59
CA VAL A 16 -14.28 -29.42 -6.95
C VAL A 16 -15.10 -28.13 -6.89
N LEU A 17 -16.05 -28.02 -5.96
CA LEU A 17 -16.95 -26.86 -5.88
C LEU A 17 -16.22 -25.54 -5.54
N ILE A 18 -15.25 -25.58 -4.63
CA ILE A 18 -14.52 -24.38 -4.19
C ILE A 18 -13.72 -23.75 -5.35
N PRO A 19 -12.92 -24.49 -6.13
CA PRO A 19 -12.26 -23.96 -7.33
C PRO A 19 -13.21 -23.34 -8.35
N TRP A 20 -14.40 -23.91 -8.56
CA TRP A 20 -15.38 -23.37 -9.49
C TRP A 20 -15.96 -22.04 -9.02
N ILE A 21 -16.40 -21.96 -7.76
CA ILE A 21 -16.89 -20.70 -7.16
C ILE A 21 -15.80 -19.63 -7.27
N VAL A 22 -14.58 -20.00 -6.95
CA VAL A 22 -13.42 -19.12 -6.97
C VAL A 22 -13.06 -18.66 -8.39
N CYS A 23 -13.14 -19.56 -9.38
CA CYS A 23 -12.93 -19.22 -10.78
C CYS A 23 -14.02 -18.27 -11.28
N ILE A 24 -15.29 -18.53 -10.94
CA ILE A 24 -16.41 -17.65 -11.26
C ILE A 24 -16.18 -16.25 -10.67
N VAL A 25 -15.82 -16.15 -9.39
CA VAL A 25 -15.51 -14.86 -8.75
C VAL A 25 -14.37 -14.14 -9.46
N THR A 26 -13.32 -14.85 -9.84
CA THR A 26 -12.16 -14.28 -10.55
C THR A 26 -12.57 -13.77 -11.95
N VAL A 27 -13.40 -14.52 -12.67
CA VAL A 27 -13.88 -14.15 -14.00
C VAL A 27 -14.86 -12.99 -13.92
N SER A 28 -15.82 -13.01 -12.99
CA SER A 28 -16.73 -11.89 -12.73
C SER A 28 -15.95 -10.62 -12.39
N PHE A 29 -14.88 -10.77 -11.60
CA PHE A 29 -14.00 -9.68 -11.24
C PHE A 29 -13.31 -9.10 -12.49
N LEU A 30 -12.71 -9.93 -13.34
CA LEU A 30 -12.14 -9.51 -14.63
C LEU A 30 -13.14 -8.72 -15.49
N PHE A 31 -14.35 -9.24 -15.67
CA PHE A 31 -15.38 -8.58 -16.50
C PHE A 31 -15.81 -7.23 -15.95
N SER A 32 -15.70 -6.99 -14.64
CA SER A 32 -16.03 -5.70 -14.03
C SER A 32 -15.10 -4.57 -14.46
N PHE A 33 -13.85 -4.87 -14.87
CA PHE A 33 -12.88 -3.85 -15.30
C PHE A 33 -13.01 -3.46 -16.76
N LEU A 34 -13.41 -4.40 -17.63
CA LEU A 34 -13.24 -4.24 -19.08
C LEU A 34 -13.96 -3.01 -19.63
N LEU A 35 -15.11 -2.64 -19.05
CA LEU A 35 -15.91 -1.50 -19.49
C LEU A 35 -15.18 -0.14 -19.36
N TYR A 36 -14.21 -0.06 -18.43
CA TYR A 36 -13.44 1.16 -18.13
C TYR A 36 -12.13 1.26 -18.94
N TYR A 37 -11.89 0.33 -19.87
CA TYR A 37 -10.74 0.35 -20.77
C TYR A 37 -11.14 0.44 -22.24
N PRO A 38 -10.27 1.02 -23.10
CA PRO A 38 -10.46 1.02 -24.55
C PRO A 38 -10.56 -0.40 -25.12
N LEU A 39 -11.27 -0.55 -26.26
CA LEU A 39 -11.45 -1.84 -26.92
C LEU A 39 -10.12 -2.54 -27.25
N SER A 40 -9.09 -1.77 -27.61
CA SER A 40 -7.73 -2.25 -27.86
C SER A 40 -7.06 -2.93 -26.65
N PHE A 41 -7.51 -2.61 -25.43
CA PHE A 41 -7.04 -3.23 -24.19
C PHE A 41 -7.89 -4.40 -23.74
N ARG A 42 -9.21 -4.40 -24.03
CA ARG A 42 -10.16 -5.39 -23.50
C ARG A 42 -9.78 -6.82 -23.88
N PHE A 43 -9.56 -7.08 -25.17
CA PHE A 43 -9.28 -8.45 -25.65
C PHE A 43 -7.91 -8.99 -25.20
N PRO A 44 -6.80 -8.23 -25.29
CA PRO A 44 -5.52 -8.68 -24.75
C PRO A 44 -5.57 -8.96 -23.25
N ILE A 45 -6.25 -8.12 -22.46
CA ILE A 45 -6.41 -8.32 -21.02
C ILE A 45 -7.17 -9.62 -20.73
N VAL A 46 -8.27 -9.89 -21.46
CA VAL A 46 -9.02 -11.15 -21.28
C VAL A 46 -8.14 -12.36 -21.61
N GLY A 47 -7.41 -12.33 -22.72
CA GLY A 47 -6.49 -13.42 -23.09
C GLY A 47 -5.41 -13.65 -22.03
N CYS A 48 -4.75 -12.59 -21.57
CA CYS A 48 -3.75 -12.64 -20.50
C CYS A 48 -4.33 -13.12 -19.17
N ALA A 49 -5.54 -12.70 -18.81
CA ALA A 49 -6.21 -13.11 -17.58
C ALA A 49 -6.60 -14.59 -17.61
N LEU A 50 -7.14 -15.10 -18.72
CA LEU A 50 -7.43 -16.53 -18.89
C LEU A 50 -6.15 -17.36 -18.83
N LEU A 51 -5.07 -16.91 -19.46
CA LEU A 51 -3.75 -17.54 -19.35
C LEU A 51 -3.26 -17.54 -17.90
N TRP A 52 -3.40 -16.42 -17.18
CA TRP A 52 -3.02 -16.29 -15.78
C TRP A 52 -3.80 -17.24 -14.88
N ILE A 53 -5.12 -17.32 -15.05
CA ILE A 53 -5.99 -18.27 -14.36
C ILE A 53 -5.47 -19.71 -14.63
N GLY A 54 -5.26 -20.06 -15.90
CA GLY A 54 -4.71 -21.37 -16.28
C GLY A 54 -3.38 -21.67 -15.57
N ILE A 55 -2.45 -20.72 -15.54
CA ILE A 55 -1.16 -20.85 -14.83
C ILE A 55 -1.37 -21.05 -13.32
N CYS A 56 -2.26 -20.29 -12.69
CA CYS A 56 -2.48 -20.35 -11.24
C CYS A 56 -3.04 -21.71 -10.80
N PHE A 57 -3.96 -22.30 -11.57
CA PHE A 57 -4.57 -23.58 -11.22
C PHE A 57 -3.74 -24.79 -11.67
N LEU A 58 -3.07 -24.72 -12.83
CA LEU A 58 -2.30 -25.85 -13.38
C LEU A 58 -0.85 -25.88 -12.88
N LYS A 59 -0.21 -24.71 -12.77
CA LYS A 59 1.20 -24.56 -12.38
C LYS A 59 1.37 -23.45 -11.33
N PRO A 60 0.76 -23.57 -10.13
CA PRO A 60 0.76 -22.52 -9.10
C PRO A 60 2.16 -22.06 -8.68
N LYS A 61 3.18 -22.93 -8.73
CA LYS A 61 4.57 -22.54 -8.47
C LYS A 61 5.10 -21.57 -9.54
N PHE A 62 4.82 -21.84 -10.80
CA PHE A 62 5.22 -20.94 -11.89
C PHE A 62 4.44 -19.63 -11.82
N GLY A 63 3.14 -19.69 -11.49
CA GLY A 63 2.35 -18.50 -11.16
C GLY A 63 2.98 -17.69 -10.04
N LEU A 64 3.49 -18.35 -8.98
CA LEU A 64 4.17 -17.65 -7.88
C LEU A 64 5.45 -16.96 -8.37
N PHE A 65 6.25 -17.61 -9.22
CA PHE A 65 7.42 -16.98 -9.81
C PHE A 65 7.04 -15.72 -10.60
N LEU A 66 6.05 -15.84 -11.49
CA LEU A 66 5.60 -14.75 -12.34
C LEU A 66 5.01 -13.60 -11.51
N LEU A 67 4.19 -13.88 -10.50
CA LEU A 67 3.59 -12.87 -9.62
C LEU A 67 4.65 -11.92 -9.04
N PHE A 68 5.78 -12.47 -8.61
CA PHE A 68 6.88 -11.69 -8.06
C PHE A 68 7.77 -11.04 -9.13
N ALA A 69 7.91 -11.66 -10.30
CA ALA A 69 8.67 -11.10 -11.43
C ALA A 69 8.00 -9.87 -12.03
N VAL A 70 6.67 -9.81 -12.03
CA VAL A 70 5.89 -8.70 -12.61
C VAL A 70 5.60 -7.57 -11.62
N LEU A 71 5.95 -7.70 -10.33
CA LEU A 71 5.72 -6.65 -9.33
C LEU A 71 6.15 -5.24 -9.80
N PRO A 72 7.32 -5.06 -10.46
CA PRO A 72 7.74 -3.74 -10.91
C PRO A 72 6.86 -3.09 -11.97
N LEU A 73 6.09 -3.87 -12.72
CA LEU A 73 5.18 -3.34 -13.76
C LEU A 73 3.98 -2.58 -13.14
N PHE A 74 3.76 -2.77 -11.84
CA PHE A 74 2.67 -2.13 -11.08
C PHE A 74 3.23 -1.18 -10.02
N GLY A 75 4.39 -0.56 -10.31
CA GLY A 75 5.09 0.38 -9.45
C GLY A 75 4.63 1.84 -9.55
N ASN A 76 3.35 2.09 -9.81
CA ASN A 76 2.78 3.44 -10.01
C ASN A 76 2.09 3.98 -8.75
N HIS A 77 1.70 5.26 -8.73
CA HIS A 77 1.12 5.90 -7.53
C HIS A 77 -0.11 5.17 -6.95
N PRO A 78 -0.42 5.35 -5.65
CA PRO A 78 -1.62 4.79 -5.03
C PRO A 78 -2.89 5.23 -5.76
N GLY A 79 -3.78 4.28 -6.09
CA GLY A 79 -4.99 4.57 -6.88
C GLY A 79 -4.73 4.85 -8.36
N GLY A 80 -3.48 4.75 -8.81
CA GLY A 80 -3.12 4.72 -10.21
C GLY A 80 -3.77 3.51 -10.89
N ARG A 81 -4.10 3.68 -12.18
CA ARG A 81 -4.66 2.59 -12.98
C ARG A 81 -3.74 1.37 -12.91
N PHE A 82 -4.35 0.19 -12.90
CA PHE A 82 -3.74 -1.15 -12.88
C PHE A 82 -3.24 -1.68 -11.52
N MET A 83 -3.34 -0.92 -10.43
CA MET A 83 -3.14 -1.49 -9.09
C MET A 83 -4.16 -2.59 -8.78
N GLU A 84 -5.38 -2.42 -9.28
CA GLU A 84 -6.44 -3.42 -9.29
C GLU A 84 -6.07 -4.69 -10.07
N ILE A 85 -5.23 -4.60 -11.11
CA ILE A 85 -4.71 -5.78 -11.81
C ILE A 85 -3.76 -6.54 -10.90
N MET A 86 -2.87 -5.88 -10.17
CA MET A 86 -2.00 -6.57 -9.23
C MET A 86 -2.81 -7.27 -8.12
N ASP A 87 -3.86 -6.61 -7.63
CA ASP A 87 -4.78 -7.21 -6.65
C ASP A 87 -5.53 -8.41 -7.27
N PHE A 88 -5.96 -8.33 -8.55
CA PHE A 88 -6.49 -9.47 -9.33
C PHE A 88 -5.49 -10.63 -9.43
N LEU A 89 -4.23 -10.35 -9.80
CA LEU A 89 -3.20 -11.36 -9.98
C LEU A 89 -2.94 -12.09 -8.65
N LEU A 90 -2.85 -11.33 -7.55
CA LEU A 90 -2.66 -11.85 -6.20
C LEU A 90 -3.83 -12.75 -5.77
N LEU A 91 -5.07 -12.27 -5.88
CA LEU A 91 -6.25 -13.04 -5.47
C LEU A 91 -6.41 -14.31 -6.31
N THR A 92 -6.24 -14.22 -7.63
CA THR A 92 -6.30 -15.39 -8.52
C THR A 92 -5.24 -16.44 -8.16
N TRP A 93 -4.03 -15.98 -7.80
CA TRP A 93 -2.98 -16.90 -7.37
C TRP A 93 -3.32 -17.57 -6.03
N LEU A 94 -3.83 -16.82 -5.04
CA LEU A 94 -4.25 -17.37 -3.74
C LEU A 94 -5.29 -18.47 -3.91
N CYS A 95 -6.25 -18.21 -4.78
CA CYS A 95 -7.30 -19.10 -5.21
C CYS A 95 -6.77 -20.41 -5.79
N GLY A 96 -5.88 -20.35 -6.80
CA GLY A 96 -5.24 -21.54 -7.38
C GLY A 96 -4.28 -22.25 -6.41
N ALA A 97 -3.59 -21.51 -5.55
CA ALA A 97 -2.74 -22.09 -4.51
C ALA A 97 -3.56 -22.82 -3.45
N TYR A 98 -4.68 -22.27 -3.01
CA TYR A 98 -5.58 -22.89 -2.04
C TYR A 98 -6.14 -24.21 -2.57
N SER A 99 -6.58 -24.25 -3.84
CA SER A 99 -7.11 -25.48 -4.45
C SER A 99 -6.08 -26.59 -4.62
N THR A 100 -4.80 -26.23 -4.80
CA THR A 100 -3.72 -27.19 -5.09
C THR A 100 -2.93 -27.64 -3.87
N VAL A 101 -2.84 -26.79 -2.82
CA VAL A 101 -2.07 -27.09 -1.62
C VAL A 101 -2.81 -28.08 -0.72
N LYS A 102 -2.17 -29.23 -0.45
CA LYS A 102 -2.70 -30.21 0.53
C LYS A 102 -2.79 -29.58 1.93
N ARG A 103 -3.98 -29.69 2.53
CA ARG A 103 -4.33 -29.17 3.88
C ARG A 103 -4.09 -27.65 3.99
N ALA A 104 -4.46 -26.87 2.98
CA ALA A 104 -4.37 -25.41 3.00
C ALA A 104 -5.01 -24.81 4.28
N ASP A 105 -6.23 -25.25 4.60
CA ASP A 105 -7.02 -24.78 5.76
C ASP A 105 -6.25 -24.97 7.07
N ALA A 106 -5.66 -26.15 7.26
CA ALA A 106 -4.89 -26.45 8.45
C ALA A 106 -3.63 -25.58 8.56
N ARG A 107 -2.98 -25.25 7.43
CA ARG A 107 -1.80 -24.37 7.42
C ARG A 107 -2.16 -22.94 7.78
N ILE A 108 -3.25 -22.43 7.20
CA ILE A 108 -3.82 -21.11 7.49
C ILE A 108 -4.17 -21.03 8.99
N LEU A 109 -4.89 -22.02 9.51
CA LEU A 109 -5.24 -22.09 10.93
C LEU A 109 -4.00 -22.16 11.84
N ILE A 110 -2.98 -22.94 11.48
CA ILE A 110 -1.73 -23.02 12.25
C ILE A 110 -1.01 -21.66 12.28
N PHE A 111 -1.02 -20.92 11.16
CA PHE A 111 -0.43 -19.59 11.10
C PHE A 111 -1.16 -18.63 12.04
N PHE A 112 -2.49 -18.56 11.98
CA PHE A 112 -3.27 -17.68 12.84
C PHE A 112 -3.24 -18.08 14.33
N LYS A 113 -2.85 -19.33 14.66
CA LYS A 113 -2.54 -19.78 16.03
C LYS A 113 -1.09 -19.54 16.46
N SER A 114 -0.25 -19.00 15.59
CA SER A 114 1.13 -18.62 15.92
C SER A 114 1.18 -17.19 16.44
N ILE A 115 2.20 -16.87 17.25
CA ILE A 115 2.36 -15.50 17.79
C ILE A 115 2.43 -14.47 16.64
N GLY A 116 3.15 -14.78 15.56
CA GLY A 116 3.21 -13.91 14.39
C GLY A 116 1.86 -13.69 13.74
N GLY A 117 1.09 -14.77 13.52
CA GLY A 117 -0.25 -14.66 12.94
C GLY A 117 -1.23 -13.91 13.84
N MET A 118 -1.15 -14.09 15.16
CA MET A 118 -2.00 -13.38 16.11
C MET A 118 -1.68 -11.88 16.16
N LEU A 119 -0.40 -11.50 16.13
CA LEU A 119 0.00 -10.09 16.05
C LEU A 119 -0.39 -9.46 14.71
N SER A 120 -0.25 -10.20 13.61
CA SER A 120 -0.70 -9.76 12.28
C SER A 120 -2.22 -9.56 12.20
N VAL A 121 -3.00 -10.45 12.83
CA VAL A 121 -4.45 -10.26 12.98
C VAL A 121 -4.74 -9.06 13.88
N GLY A 122 -3.98 -8.89 14.97
CA GLY A 122 -4.06 -7.74 15.86
C GLY A 122 -3.94 -6.41 15.12
N PHE A 123 -2.90 -6.32 14.27
CA PHE A 123 -2.62 -5.17 13.43
C PHE A 123 -3.79 -4.86 12.48
N VAL A 124 -4.21 -5.84 11.66
CA VAL A 124 -5.33 -5.64 10.73
C VAL A 124 -6.65 -5.34 11.44
N PHE A 125 -6.89 -5.97 12.60
CA PHE A 125 -8.09 -5.74 13.39
C PHE A 125 -8.12 -4.33 13.98
N ALA A 126 -6.97 -3.78 14.40
CA ALA A 126 -6.88 -2.38 14.84
C ALA A 126 -7.26 -1.43 13.69
N GLY A 127 -6.75 -1.67 12.48
CA GLY A 127 -7.14 -0.90 11.30
C GLY A 127 -8.61 -1.03 10.92
N LEU A 128 -9.23 -2.20 11.09
CA LEU A 128 -10.67 -2.38 10.89
C LEU A 128 -11.50 -1.64 11.94
N LEU A 129 -11.09 -1.71 13.21
CA LEU A 129 -11.74 -0.96 14.28
C LEU A 129 -11.66 0.54 13.97
N GLY A 130 -10.49 1.07 13.60
CA GLY A 130 -10.31 2.48 13.22
C GLY A 130 -11.33 2.98 12.20
N LEU A 131 -11.66 2.15 11.19
CA LEU A 131 -12.70 2.48 10.20
C LEU A 131 -14.11 2.49 10.82
N LEU A 132 -14.42 1.56 11.72
CA LEU A 132 -15.69 1.58 12.47
C LEU A 132 -15.77 2.77 13.45
N PHE A 133 -14.63 3.33 13.89
CA PHE A 133 -14.55 4.54 14.73
C PHE A 133 -14.85 5.84 13.97
N GLN A 134 -14.80 5.79 12.65
CA GLN A 134 -15.05 6.92 11.76
C GLN A 134 -16.33 6.66 10.97
N PRO A 135 -17.51 6.83 11.59
CA PRO A 135 -18.78 6.63 10.90
C PRO A 135 -18.87 7.51 9.64
N ASP A 136 -18.23 8.68 9.66
CA ASP A 136 -18.21 9.63 8.55
C ASP A 136 -17.48 9.07 7.31
N ILE A 137 -16.44 8.23 7.47
CA ILE A 137 -15.80 7.51 6.34
C ILE A 137 -16.80 6.53 5.72
N LEU A 138 -17.58 5.85 6.56
CA LEU A 138 -18.56 4.86 6.11
C LEU A 138 -19.79 5.52 5.47
N THR A 139 -20.24 6.65 5.99
CA THR A 139 -21.33 7.43 5.38
C THR A 139 -20.86 8.06 4.08
N ASP A 140 -19.57 8.42 3.94
CA ASP A 140 -19.05 9.01 2.70
C ASP A 140 -19.14 8.03 1.53
N LEU A 141 -19.26 6.72 1.78
CA LEU A 141 -19.48 5.71 0.75
C LEU A 141 -20.72 6.00 -0.14
N GLU A 142 -21.73 6.73 0.36
CA GLU A 142 -22.92 7.07 -0.42
C GLU A 142 -22.59 7.94 -1.65
N HIS A 143 -21.54 8.76 -1.52
CA HIS A 143 -21.04 9.66 -2.55
C HIS A 143 -20.20 8.96 -3.63
N TYR A 144 -19.92 7.67 -3.46
CA TYR A 144 -19.04 6.90 -4.35
C TYR A 144 -19.81 5.76 -5.03
N ARG A 145 -19.30 5.31 -6.18
CA ARG A 145 -19.81 4.14 -6.90
C ARG A 145 -19.24 2.85 -6.26
N ILE A 146 -20.08 1.83 -6.04
CA ILE A 146 -19.77 0.68 -5.15
C ILE A 146 -19.52 -0.65 -5.90
N ASN A 147 -19.18 -0.61 -7.19
CA ASN A 147 -18.91 -1.86 -7.91
C ASN A 147 -17.48 -2.41 -7.61
N PRO A 148 -17.17 -3.67 -7.97
CA PRO A 148 -15.85 -4.25 -7.74
C PRO A 148 -14.70 -3.45 -8.40
N PHE A 149 -14.92 -2.86 -9.58
CA PHE A 149 -13.92 -2.01 -10.22
C PHE A 149 -13.49 -0.86 -9.29
N PHE A 150 -14.44 -0.10 -8.77
CA PHE A 150 -14.16 1.04 -7.89
C PHE A 150 -13.53 0.63 -6.56
N PHE A 151 -13.95 -0.50 -5.97
CA PHE A 151 -13.33 -1.00 -4.74
C PHE A 151 -11.83 -1.32 -4.94
N PHE A 152 -11.46 -2.00 -6.01
CA PHE A 152 -10.07 -2.39 -6.23
C PHE A 152 -9.22 -1.29 -6.84
N ARG A 153 -9.82 -0.37 -7.61
CA ARG A 153 -9.14 0.84 -8.11
C ARG A 153 -8.92 1.86 -7.01
N SER A 154 -9.70 1.84 -5.92
CA SER A 154 -9.78 2.93 -4.96
C SER A 154 -8.41 3.48 -4.55
N GLY A 155 -8.26 4.80 -4.65
CA GLY A 155 -7.06 5.54 -4.25
C GLY A 155 -7.09 6.00 -2.80
N GLU A 156 -5.96 6.46 -2.28
CA GLU A 156 -5.76 6.87 -0.87
C GLU A 156 -6.72 7.96 -0.35
N LEU A 157 -7.30 8.75 -1.27
CA LEU A 157 -8.29 9.79 -0.97
C LEU A 157 -9.72 9.27 -0.89
N GLU A 158 -9.95 7.99 -1.16
CA GLU A 158 -11.28 7.40 -1.23
C GLU A 158 -11.62 6.60 0.03
N PRO A 159 -12.88 6.67 0.52
CA PRO A 159 -13.30 6.00 1.75
C PRO A 159 -13.22 4.46 1.68
N MET A 160 -13.19 3.87 0.47
CA MET A 160 -13.00 2.43 0.28
C MET A 160 -11.54 1.97 0.45
N TYR A 161 -10.57 2.89 0.39
CA TYR A 161 -9.16 2.54 0.41
C TYR A 161 -8.71 1.80 1.68
N PRO A 162 -9.10 2.21 2.90
CA PRO A 162 -8.74 1.47 4.10
C PRO A 162 -9.25 0.02 4.10
N LEU A 163 -10.48 -0.21 3.61
CA LEU A 163 -11.04 -1.56 3.46
C LEU A 163 -10.27 -2.40 2.43
N LYS A 164 -9.92 -1.80 1.29
CA LYS A 164 -9.04 -2.42 0.28
C LYS A 164 -7.69 -2.77 0.88
N MET A 165 -7.08 -1.89 1.68
CA MET A 165 -5.78 -2.11 2.31
C MET A 165 -5.81 -3.24 3.35
N ILE A 166 -6.90 -3.36 4.11
CA ILE A 166 -7.17 -4.50 4.99
C ILE A 166 -7.22 -5.80 4.19
N LEU A 167 -8.04 -5.85 3.13
CA LEU A 167 -8.17 -7.04 2.28
C LEU A 167 -6.82 -7.47 1.70
N VAL A 168 -6.06 -6.52 1.15
CA VAL A 168 -4.78 -6.85 0.54
C VAL A 168 -3.75 -7.28 1.58
N THR A 169 -3.71 -6.66 2.74
CA THR A 169 -2.80 -7.08 3.82
C THR A 169 -3.09 -8.51 4.27
N ILE A 170 -4.38 -8.89 4.43
CA ILE A 170 -4.79 -10.27 4.69
C ILE A 170 -4.35 -11.19 3.56
N SER A 171 -4.58 -10.80 2.30
CA SER A 171 -4.15 -11.57 1.12
C SER A 171 -2.64 -11.80 1.09
N ILE A 172 -1.82 -10.83 1.53
CA ILE A 172 -0.37 -10.98 1.64
C ILE A 172 0.01 -11.98 2.74
N TYR A 173 -0.72 -12.01 3.87
CA TYR A 173 -0.51 -13.02 4.90
C TYR A 173 -0.84 -14.41 4.40
N LEU A 174 -1.94 -14.57 3.68
CA LEU A 174 -2.31 -15.83 3.03
C LEU A 174 -1.29 -16.23 1.97
N LEU A 175 -0.77 -15.28 1.19
CA LEU A 175 0.29 -15.48 0.21
C LEU A 175 1.51 -16.07 0.88
N PHE A 176 1.98 -15.48 1.98
CA PHE A 176 3.12 -15.99 2.74
C PHE A 176 2.91 -17.44 3.21
N VAL A 177 1.73 -17.76 3.75
CA VAL A 177 1.40 -19.09 4.27
C VAL A 177 1.34 -20.14 3.16
N LEU A 178 0.61 -19.85 2.08
CA LEU A 178 0.41 -20.76 0.95
C LEU A 178 1.69 -20.91 0.13
N ALA A 179 2.45 -19.83 -0.09
CA ALA A 179 3.77 -19.89 -0.70
C ALA A 179 4.69 -20.83 0.11
N GLY A 180 4.72 -20.67 1.43
CA GLY A 180 5.47 -21.54 2.33
C GLY A 180 5.11 -23.03 2.26
N ALA A 181 3.93 -23.38 1.73
CA ALA A 181 3.53 -24.77 1.50
C ALA A 181 4.25 -25.43 0.31
N PHE A 182 4.74 -24.64 -0.65
CA PHE A 182 5.48 -25.13 -1.81
C PHE A 182 6.96 -25.41 -1.54
N LYS A 183 7.44 -25.12 -0.32
CA LYS A 183 8.81 -25.40 0.10
C LYS A 183 9.05 -26.91 0.23
N ARG A 184 9.95 -27.47 -0.58
CA ARG A 184 10.41 -28.87 -0.48
C ARG A 184 11.65 -29.05 0.43
N GLU A 185 12.36 -27.98 0.77
CA GLU A 185 13.65 -28.08 1.46
C GLU A 185 13.54 -27.97 3.00
N LYS A 186 14.18 -28.92 3.69
CA LYS A 186 14.46 -28.84 5.14
C LYS A 186 15.47 -27.72 5.39
N GLY A 187 15.01 -26.61 5.96
CA GLY A 187 15.84 -25.48 6.35
C GLY A 187 15.02 -24.42 7.08
N ASP A 188 15.67 -23.61 7.92
CA ASP A 188 15.00 -22.70 8.87
C ASP A 188 14.26 -21.53 8.21
N PHE A 189 14.57 -21.19 6.95
CA PHE A 189 14.01 -20.01 6.28
C PHE A 189 12.72 -20.30 5.52
N ARG A 190 11.66 -19.49 5.67
CA ARG A 190 10.30 -19.82 5.16
C ARG A 190 9.99 -19.42 3.73
N ILE A 191 10.90 -18.77 3.02
CA ILE A 191 10.61 -18.24 1.69
C ILE A 191 10.94 -19.31 0.63
N PRO A 192 10.00 -19.66 -0.28
CA PRO A 192 10.26 -20.62 -1.35
C PRO A 192 11.29 -20.10 -2.36
N THR A 193 12.20 -20.96 -2.84
CA THR A 193 13.20 -20.62 -3.87
C THR A 193 12.59 -20.03 -5.14
N VAL A 194 11.38 -20.46 -5.48
CA VAL A 194 10.63 -19.98 -6.65
C VAL A 194 10.21 -18.52 -6.52
N LEU A 195 9.82 -18.11 -5.32
CA LEU A 195 9.49 -16.72 -4.98
C LEU A 195 10.73 -15.84 -5.10
N PHE A 196 11.85 -16.30 -4.53
CA PHE A 196 13.14 -15.61 -4.66
C PHE A 196 13.55 -15.42 -6.11
N GLY A 197 13.36 -16.44 -6.95
CA GLY A 197 13.65 -16.34 -8.39
C GLY A 197 12.85 -15.22 -9.04
N GLY A 198 11.54 -15.13 -8.75
CA GLY A 198 10.67 -14.08 -9.29
C GLY A 198 11.13 -12.69 -8.86
N LEU A 199 11.37 -12.48 -7.56
CA LEU A 199 11.87 -11.20 -7.04
C LEU A 199 13.19 -10.79 -7.68
N LEU A 200 14.13 -11.73 -7.84
CA LEU A 200 15.41 -11.46 -8.47
C LEU A 200 15.27 -11.11 -9.96
N THR A 201 14.34 -11.76 -10.67
CA THR A 201 14.04 -11.42 -12.05
C THR A 201 13.49 -10.00 -12.14
N GLY A 202 12.48 -9.65 -11.35
CA GLY A 202 11.93 -8.29 -11.32
C GLY A 202 12.99 -7.24 -10.96
N PHE A 203 13.77 -7.50 -9.91
CA PHE A 203 14.89 -6.64 -9.49
C PHE A 203 15.93 -6.44 -10.61
N SER A 204 16.37 -7.52 -11.26
CA SER A 204 17.34 -7.45 -12.35
C SER A 204 16.81 -6.67 -13.56
N VAL A 205 15.54 -6.92 -13.95
CA VAL A 205 14.90 -6.20 -15.05
C VAL A 205 14.85 -4.69 -14.76
N THR A 206 14.46 -4.29 -13.55
CA THR A 206 14.39 -2.87 -13.19
C THR A 206 15.76 -2.19 -13.20
N LEU A 207 16.81 -2.89 -12.74
CA LEU A 207 18.18 -2.37 -12.79
C LEU A 207 18.64 -2.19 -14.24
N ILE A 208 18.45 -3.21 -15.09
CA ILE A 208 18.84 -3.15 -16.51
C ILE A 208 18.12 -2.01 -17.21
N ILE A 209 16.78 -1.92 -17.07
CA ILE A 209 15.99 -0.83 -17.65
C ILE A 209 16.45 0.53 -17.13
N GLY A 210 16.77 0.64 -15.84
CA GLY A 210 17.28 1.88 -15.26
C GLY A 210 18.62 2.33 -15.84
N TYR A 211 19.57 1.41 -16.06
CA TYR A 211 20.81 1.73 -16.75
C TYR A 211 20.59 2.08 -18.22
N LEU A 212 19.67 1.40 -18.90
CA LEU A 212 19.31 1.72 -20.28
C LEU A 212 18.66 3.10 -20.40
N GLU A 213 17.79 3.48 -19.46
CA GLU A 213 17.19 4.81 -19.36
C GLU A 213 18.28 5.90 -19.18
N PHE A 214 19.28 5.62 -18.34
CA PHE A 214 20.39 6.54 -18.11
C PHE A 214 21.27 6.74 -19.34
N ILE A 215 21.61 5.65 -20.04
CA ILE A 215 22.53 5.66 -21.19
C ILE A 215 21.82 6.16 -22.45
N PHE A 216 20.56 5.76 -22.67
CA PHE A 216 19.82 5.99 -23.90
C PHE A 216 18.53 6.79 -23.64
N PRO A 217 18.48 8.10 -23.96
CA PRO A 217 17.27 8.92 -23.80
C PRO A 217 16.04 8.38 -24.55
N THR A 218 16.24 7.64 -25.64
CA THR A 218 15.15 7.00 -26.39
C THR A 218 14.35 6.01 -25.52
N VAL A 219 15.01 5.32 -24.58
CA VAL A 219 14.35 4.37 -23.67
C VAL A 219 13.43 5.10 -22.70
N SER A 220 13.84 6.26 -22.20
CA SER A 220 13.00 7.16 -21.40
C SER A 220 11.73 7.54 -22.15
N ASN A 221 11.84 7.93 -23.42
CA ASN A 221 10.68 8.28 -24.24
C ASN A 221 9.76 7.09 -24.50
N TRP A 222 10.30 5.88 -24.68
CA TRP A 222 9.49 4.67 -24.87
C TRP A 222 8.73 4.30 -23.60
N LEU A 223 9.38 4.43 -22.44
CA LEU A 223 8.74 4.26 -21.14
C LEU A 223 7.65 5.31 -20.92
N ASP A 224 7.89 6.56 -21.28
CA ASP A 224 6.89 7.62 -21.15
C ASP A 224 5.71 7.41 -22.09
N LEU A 225 5.95 7.04 -23.34
CA LEU A 225 4.89 6.67 -24.28
C LEU A 225 4.09 5.49 -23.75
N TYR A 226 4.74 4.48 -23.20
CA TYR A 226 4.08 3.35 -22.57
C TYR A 226 3.24 3.77 -21.36
N HIS A 227 3.74 4.65 -20.50
CA HIS A 227 3.04 5.10 -19.31
C HIS A 227 1.90 6.08 -19.62
N ILE A 228 2.05 6.96 -20.62
CA ILE A 228 0.94 7.78 -21.15
C ILE A 228 -0.10 6.87 -21.80
N TRP A 229 0.34 5.90 -22.60
CA TRP A 229 -0.56 4.93 -23.23
C TRP A 229 -1.33 4.09 -22.19
N LEU A 230 -0.69 3.74 -21.08
CA LEU A 230 -1.28 3.01 -19.96
C LEU A 230 -2.20 3.90 -19.08
N GLY A 231 -1.63 4.97 -18.53
CA GLY A 231 -2.18 5.76 -17.43
C GLY A 231 -2.71 7.14 -17.85
N GLY A 232 -2.33 7.65 -19.03
CA GLY A 232 -2.75 8.96 -19.55
C GLY A 232 -1.87 10.14 -19.13
N TYR A 233 -0.83 9.93 -18.31
CA TYR A 233 0.07 10.96 -17.78
C TYR A 233 1.46 10.36 -17.51
N VAL A 234 2.46 11.16 -17.16
CA VAL A 234 3.80 10.75 -16.68
C VAL A 234 4.30 11.75 -15.63
N ASP A 235 4.72 11.25 -14.46
CA ASP A 235 5.18 12.10 -13.33
C ASP A 235 6.69 11.98 -13.07
N ARG A 236 7.53 12.42 -14.02
CA ARG A 236 8.99 12.34 -13.83
C ARG A 236 9.48 13.31 -12.76
N ASN A 237 10.00 12.76 -11.66
CA ASN A 237 10.58 13.55 -10.58
C ASN A 237 12.07 13.87 -10.81
N ILE A 238 12.44 15.15 -10.67
CA ILE A 238 13.82 15.66 -10.78
C ILE A 238 14.68 15.13 -9.60
N PRO A 239 15.97 14.76 -9.80
CA PRO A 239 16.83 14.27 -8.73
C PRO A 239 17.04 15.31 -7.61
N HIS A 240 17.20 14.83 -6.37
CA HIS A 240 17.81 15.63 -5.30
C HIS A 240 19.33 15.47 -5.38
N SER A 241 20.08 16.53 -5.14
CA SER A 241 21.54 16.38 -5.00
C SER A 241 21.83 15.51 -3.78
N VAL A 242 22.57 14.41 -3.93
CA VAL A 242 22.90 13.50 -2.81
C VAL A 242 24.03 14.09 -1.94
N LEU A 243 24.88 14.92 -2.56
CA LEU A 243 25.94 15.70 -1.94
C LEU A 243 25.71 17.19 -2.24
N SER A 244 26.30 18.10 -1.47
CA SER A 244 26.29 19.56 -1.74
C SER A 244 26.92 19.94 -3.09
N PHE A 245 27.49 18.97 -3.81
CA PHE A 245 28.06 19.12 -5.15
C PHE A 245 27.10 18.53 -6.20
N HIS A 246 26.71 19.35 -7.18
CA HIS A 246 25.91 18.94 -8.35
C HIS A 246 26.73 18.06 -9.30
N LEU A 247 26.83 16.77 -8.99
CA LEU A 247 27.50 15.78 -9.85
C LEU A 247 26.53 14.97 -10.72
N SER A 248 25.23 14.96 -10.41
CA SER A 248 24.22 14.42 -11.33
C SER A 248 23.62 15.57 -12.13
N GLY A 249 23.69 15.48 -13.46
CA GLY A 249 22.89 16.33 -14.34
C GLY A 249 21.39 16.23 -14.02
N SER A 250 20.57 16.95 -14.76
CA SER A 250 19.11 16.99 -14.62
C SER A 250 18.38 15.62 -14.79
N ARG A 251 19.10 14.50 -14.88
CA ARG A 251 18.57 13.16 -15.17
C ARG A 251 18.68 12.25 -13.94
N SER A 252 17.54 11.74 -13.48
CA SER A 252 17.39 10.70 -12.45
C SER A 252 16.89 9.41 -13.12
N ILE A 253 17.43 8.26 -12.69
CA ILE A 253 16.91 6.95 -13.12
C ILE A 253 15.63 6.64 -12.34
N GLN A 254 14.57 6.26 -13.06
CA GLN A 254 13.25 5.98 -12.47
C GLN A 254 12.74 4.58 -12.85
N SER A 255 13.27 3.99 -13.92
CA SER A 255 12.90 2.65 -14.39
C SER A 255 11.37 2.55 -14.58
N LEU A 256 10.79 1.38 -14.29
CA LEU A 256 9.37 1.08 -14.41
C LEU A 256 8.47 1.71 -13.31
N PHE A 257 8.97 2.67 -12.53
CA PHE A 257 8.20 3.29 -11.44
C PHE A 257 7.81 4.73 -11.74
N TRP A 258 8.42 5.38 -12.76
CA TRP A 258 8.25 6.80 -13.09
C TRP A 258 8.31 7.74 -11.88
N ASN A 259 8.93 7.29 -10.79
CA ASN A 259 9.15 8.02 -9.56
C ASN A 259 10.38 7.43 -8.88
N ARG A 260 11.41 8.26 -8.75
CA ARG A 260 12.70 7.86 -8.17
C ARG A 260 12.61 7.33 -6.74
N SER A 261 11.71 7.88 -5.92
CA SER A 261 11.56 7.48 -4.51
C SER A 261 10.91 6.10 -4.40
N TRP A 262 9.94 5.81 -5.26
CA TRP A 262 9.30 4.50 -5.36
C TRP A 262 10.25 3.45 -5.92
N TYR A 263 11.02 3.78 -6.94
CA TYR A 263 12.05 2.89 -7.45
C TYR A 263 13.09 2.56 -6.38
N ALA A 264 13.58 3.59 -5.66
CA ALA A 264 14.52 3.40 -4.57
C ALA A 264 13.96 2.52 -3.44
N MET A 265 12.70 2.74 -3.05
CA MET A 265 12.00 1.89 -2.08
C MET A 265 11.95 0.44 -2.53
N TYR A 266 11.60 0.19 -3.80
CA TYR A 266 11.55 -1.16 -4.34
C TYR A 266 12.92 -1.86 -4.27
N LEU A 267 13.99 -1.16 -4.66
CA LEU A 267 15.35 -1.71 -4.58
C LEU A 267 15.75 -2.04 -3.13
N ILE A 268 15.43 -1.17 -2.16
CA ILE A 268 15.71 -1.39 -0.74
C ILE A 268 14.86 -2.55 -0.18
N ALA A 269 13.58 -2.65 -0.55
CA ALA A 269 12.70 -3.76 -0.15
C ALA A 269 13.20 -5.12 -0.67
N CYS A 270 13.75 -5.14 -1.88
CA CYS A 270 14.28 -6.33 -2.54
C CYS A 270 15.73 -6.67 -2.15
N LEU A 271 16.47 -5.72 -1.55
CA LEU A 271 17.88 -5.89 -1.16
C LEU A 271 18.18 -7.16 -0.35
N PRO A 272 17.40 -7.55 0.67
CA PRO A 272 17.63 -8.79 1.42
C PRO A 272 17.61 -10.03 0.50
N PHE A 273 16.72 -10.05 -0.48
CA PHE A 273 16.55 -11.17 -1.40
C PHE A 273 17.71 -11.26 -2.40
N GLY A 274 18.11 -10.12 -2.97
CA GLY A 274 19.28 -10.02 -3.85
C GLY A 274 20.57 -10.40 -3.13
N ALA A 275 20.80 -9.86 -1.93
CA ALA A 275 21.99 -10.14 -1.14
C ALA A 275 22.08 -11.62 -0.71
N LEU A 276 20.95 -12.25 -0.37
CA LEU A 276 20.89 -13.69 -0.09
C LEU A 276 21.25 -14.54 -1.31
N TYR A 277 20.75 -14.18 -2.49
CA TYR A 277 21.07 -14.88 -3.73
C TYR A 277 22.57 -14.81 -4.03
N LEU A 278 23.14 -13.60 -4.00
CA LEU A 278 24.57 -13.38 -4.21
C LEU A 278 25.39 -14.21 -3.22
N THR A 279 25.05 -14.16 -1.93
CA THR A 279 25.73 -14.94 -0.88
C THR A 279 25.70 -16.44 -1.19
N ASN A 280 24.54 -16.99 -1.58
CA ASN A 280 24.42 -18.40 -1.92
C ASN A 280 25.18 -18.78 -3.20
N PHE A 281 25.17 -17.90 -4.21
CA PHE A 281 25.85 -18.09 -5.48
C PHE A 281 27.37 -18.15 -5.30
N PHE A 282 27.95 -17.14 -4.63
CA PHE A 282 29.38 -17.08 -4.31
C PHE A 282 29.82 -18.14 -3.30
N ARG A 283 28.92 -18.61 -2.42
CA ARG A 283 29.24 -19.74 -1.53
C ARG A 283 29.35 -21.07 -2.28
N ARG A 284 28.53 -21.28 -3.31
CA ARG A 284 28.52 -22.53 -4.08
C ARG A 284 29.59 -22.60 -5.15
N ARG A 285 30.06 -21.46 -5.65
CA ARG A 285 31.04 -21.37 -6.74
C ARG A 285 32.30 -20.66 -6.27
N ARG A 286 33.46 -21.29 -6.45
CA ARG A 286 34.75 -20.60 -6.32
C ARG A 286 35.06 -19.92 -7.65
N PHE A 287 35.05 -18.59 -7.67
CA PHE A 287 35.52 -17.83 -8.83
C PHE A 287 37.02 -17.68 -8.70
N ILE A 288 37.76 -18.39 -9.54
CA ILE A 288 39.22 -18.37 -9.56
C ILE A 288 39.65 -17.64 -10.83
N ALA A 289 40.42 -16.57 -10.68
CA ALA A 289 41.13 -15.92 -11.78
C ALA A 289 42.61 -15.81 -11.39
N PHE A 290 43.51 -16.19 -12.29
CA PHE A 290 44.96 -16.21 -12.04
C PHE A 290 45.36 -16.95 -10.74
N GLY A 291 44.63 -18.02 -10.37
CA GLY A 291 44.88 -18.79 -9.14
C GLY A 291 44.29 -18.19 -7.85
N TYR A 292 43.72 -16.99 -7.88
CA TYR A 292 43.14 -16.32 -6.70
C TYR A 292 41.60 -16.38 -6.69
N ASN A 293 41.02 -16.54 -5.49
CA ASN A 293 39.56 -16.46 -5.31
C ASN A 293 39.10 -15.00 -5.39
N ILE A 294 38.57 -14.59 -6.54
CA ILE A 294 38.13 -13.21 -6.82
C ILE A 294 36.70 -12.90 -6.33
N SER A 295 36.05 -13.81 -5.61
CA SER A 295 34.67 -13.62 -5.14
C SER A 295 34.50 -12.35 -4.29
N PHE A 296 35.52 -11.97 -3.51
CA PHE A 296 35.49 -10.74 -2.72
C PHE A 296 35.47 -9.47 -3.58
N LEU A 297 36.26 -9.43 -4.66
CA LEU A 297 36.28 -8.31 -5.60
C LEU A 297 34.96 -8.19 -6.34
N LEU A 298 34.37 -9.33 -6.75
CA LEU A 298 33.07 -9.35 -7.42
C LEU A 298 31.94 -8.85 -6.49
N ILE A 299 31.91 -9.29 -5.23
CA ILE A 299 30.93 -8.81 -4.26
C ILE A 299 31.12 -7.31 -3.98
N SER A 300 32.36 -6.85 -3.83
CA SER A 300 32.66 -5.43 -3.61
C SER A 300 32.25 -4.58 -4.82
N SER A 301 32.53 -5.04 -6.03
CA SER A 301 32.11 -4.38 -7.27
C SER A 301 30.59 -4.31 -7.39
N LEU A 302 29.86 -5.38 -7.06
CA LEU A 302 28.40 -5.38 -7.06
C LEU A 302 27.81 -4.44 -6.00
N LEU A 303 28.40 -4.38 -4.81
CA LEU A 303 27.98 -3.46 -3.75
C LEU A 303 28.22 -2.00 -4.15
N LEU A 304 29.39 -1.69 -4.73
CA LEU A 304 29.71 -0.37 -5.26
C LEU A 304 28.78 0.01 -6.42
N GLY A 305 28.53 -0.92 -7.34
CA GLY A 305 27.61 -0.73 -8.46
C GLY A 305 26.18 -0.43 -7.98
N PHE A 306 25.69 -1.15 -6.98
CA PHE A 306 24.39 -0.87 -6.37
C PHE A 306 24.35 0.48 -5.64
N GLY A 307 25.40 0.82 -4.89
CA GLY A 307 25.54 2.15 -4.27
C GLY A 307 25.56 3.27 -5.31
N TYR A 308 26.23 3.06 -6.44
CA TYR A 308 26.23 3.97 -7.57
C TYR A 308 24.85 4.08 -8.22
N THR A 309 24.10 2.98 -8.36
CA THR A 309 22.70 3.05 -8.81
C THR A 309 21.86 3.95 -7.91
N LEU A 310 21.95 3.80 -6.58
CA LEU A 310 21.21 4.65 -5.63
C LEU A 310 21.63 6.12 -5.72
N PHE A 311 22.90 6.38 -5.99
CA PHE A 311 23.41 7.72 -6.26
C PHE A 311 22.78 8.31 -7.53
N LEU A 312 22.72 7.56 -8.64
CA LEU A 312 22.09 8.00 -9.89
C LEU A 312 20.58 8.23 -9.78
N ILE A 313 19.90 7.49 -8.89
CA ILE A 313 18.48 7.75 -8.58
C ILE A 313 18.34 9.10 -7.86
N GLY A 314 19.30 9.49 -7.02
CA GLY A 314 19.26 10.75 -6.28
C GLY A 314 18.34 10.71 -5.05
N ALA A 315 18.03 9.53 -4.51
CA ALA A 315 17.17 9.37 -3.33
C ALA A 315 18.03 9.27 -2.04
N ARG A 316 18.19 10.42 -1.33
CA ARG A 316 19.03 10.53 -0.11
C ARG A 316 18.71 9.47 0.96
N GLY A 317 17.42 9.28 1.25
CA GLY A 317 17.00 8.32 2.28
C GLY A 317 17.37 6.86 1.94
N ALA A 318 17.29 6.48 0.67
CA ALA A 318 17.70 5.15 0.22
C ALA A 318 19.22 4.95 0.31
N PHE A 319 20.02 5.99 0.03
CA PHE A 319 21.47 5.95 0.21
C PHE A 319 21.86 5.77 1.69
N ILE A 320 21.21 6.50 2.60
CA ILE A 320 21.39 6.35 4.06
C ILE A 320 21.02 4.92 4.49
N ALA A 321 19.89 4.41 4.02
CA ALA A 321 19.43 3.04 4.31
C ALA A 321 20.41 1.96 3.83
N PHE A 322 21.01 2.16 2.66
CA PHE A 322 22.07 1.29 2.16
C PHE A 322 23.34 1.39 3.04
N GLY A 323 23.75 2.58 3.45
CA GLY A 323 24.85 2.77 4.40
C GLY A 323 24.63 2.04 5.73
N ILE A 324 23.42 2.14 6.29
CA ILE A 324 23.02 1.42 7.51
C ILE A 324 23.03 -0.09 7.28
N THR A 325 22.66 -0.57 6.09
CA THR A 325 22.76 -1.99 5.73
C THR A 325 24.22 -2.47 5.75
N VAL A 326 25.13 -1.73 5.12
CA VAL A 326 26.56 -2.09 5.08
C VAL A 326 27.16 -2.04 6.48
N PHE A 327 26.92 -0.95 7.22
CA PHE A 327 27.41 -0.79 8.59
C PHE A 327 26.86 -1.87 9.54
N GLY A 328 25.57 -2.18 9.43
CA GLY A 328 24.92 -3.25 10.18
C GLY A 328 25.57 -4.60 9.90
N PHE A 329 25.84 -4.91 8.63
CA PHE A 329 26.48 -6.17 8.25
C PHE A 329 27.89 -6.31 8.83
N LEU A 330 28.70 -5.26 8.73
CA LEU A 330 30.06 -5.23 9.29
C LEU A 330 30.03 -5.37 10.81
N SER A 331 29.20 -4.58 11.49
CA SER A 331 29.04 -4.60 12.94
C SER A 331 28.63 -5.98 13.44
N MET A 332 27.63 -6.60 12.81
CA MET A 332 27.15 -7.93 13.18
C MET A 332 28.17 -9.03 12.87
N THR A 333 29.02 -8.83 11.86
CA THR A 333 30.13 -9.74 11.55
C THR A 333 31.20 -9.68 12.64
N VAL A 334 31.62 -8.48 13.06
CA VAL A 334 32.56 -8.29 14.18
C VAL A 334 31.99 -8.85 15.48
N LEU A 335 30.73 -8.54 15.80
CA LEU A 335 30.08 -9.04 17.01
C LEU A 335 29.92 -10.55 17.02
N SER A 336 29.78 -11.20 15.86
CA SER A 336 29.72 -12.67 15.78
C SER A 336 31.02 -13.38 16.16
N LEU A 337 32.13 -12.65 16.29
CA LEU A 337 33.38 -13.17 16.84
C LEU A 337 33.30 -13.41 18.35
N LYS A 338 32.43 -12.66 19.06
CA LYS A 338 32.15 -12.89 20.48
C LYS A 338 31.27 -14.13 20.63
N LYS A 339 31.87 -15.26 21.00
CA LYS A 339 31.23 -16.59 21.10
C LYS A 339 30.40 -16.78 22.38
N ASP A 340 29.65 -15.77 22.82
CA ASP A 340 28.79 -15.86 24.02
C ASP A 340 27.29 -15.75 23.67
N SER A 341 26.54 -16.77 24.08
CA SER A 341 25.10 -16.86 23.89
C SER A 341 24.30 -15.95 24.84
N GLY A 342 24.83 -15.65 26.02
CA GLY A 342 24.26 -14.69 26.97
C GLY A 342 24.34 -13.28 26.43
N PHE A 343 25.54 -12.87 26.01
CA PHE A 343 25.78 -11.62 25.30
C PHE A 343 24.85 -11.40 24.11
N SER A 344 24.72 -12.38 23.21
CA SER A 344 23.85 -12.27 22.02
C SER A 344 22.39 -11.96 22.39
N ARG A 345 21.86 -12.57 23.46
CA ARG A 345 20.49 -12.34 23.91
C ARG A 345 20.30 -10.94 24.49
N VAL A 346 21.19 -10.53 25.39
CA VAL A 346 21.13 -9.21 26.05
C VAL A 346 21.33 -8.09 25.03
N PHE A 347 22.30 -8.24 24.13
CA PHE A 347 22.52 -7.31 23.03
C PHE A 347 21.30 -7.19 22.13
N ALA A 348 20.72 -8.32 21.69
CA ALA A 348 19.52 -8.30 20.85
C ALA A 348 18.34 -7.57 21.52
N LEU A 349 18.11 -7.79 22.82
CA LEU A 349 17.08 -7.09 23.58
C LEU A 349 17.33 -5.59 23.65
N ARG A 350 18.54 -5.17 24.07
CA ARG A 350 18.90 -3.75 24.20
C ARG A 350 18.83 -3.01 22.86
N THR A 351 19.40 -3.59 21.82
CA THR A 351 19.39 -2.99 20.48
C THR A 351 17.97 -2.90 19.93
N THR A 352 17.14 -3.92 20.12
CA THR A 352 15.73 -3.86 19.70
C THR A 352 14.97 -2.77 20.44
N GLY A 353 15.14 -2.67 21.76
CA GLY A 353 14.51 -1.62 22.56
C GLY A 353 14.93 -0.22 22.11
N LEU A 354 16.23 0.00 21.90
CA LEU A 354 16.77 1.26 21.41
C LEU A 354 16.21 1.62 20.03
N LEU A 355 16.22 0.68 19.08
CA LEU A 355 15.71 0.91 17.72
C LEU A 355 14.23 1.32 17.73
N LEU A 356 13.40 0.61 18.50
CA LEU A 356 11.98 0.94 18.61
C LEU A 356 11.76 2.30 19.29
N CYS A 357 12.51 2.61 20.36
CA CYS A 357 12.41 3.91 21.02
C CYS A 357 12.78 5.04 20.07
N LEU A 358 13.88 4.89 19.33
CA LEU A 358 14.30 5.89 18.34
C LEU A 358 13.26 6.06 17.24
N ALA A 359 12.71 4.98 16.69
CA ALA A 359 11.68 5.05 15.65
C ALA A 359 10.42 5.79 16.11
N LEU A 360 10.00 5.57 17.36
CA LEU A 360 8.85 6.24 17.96
C LEU A 360 9.12 7.71 18.28
N LEU A 361 10.31 8.06 18.75
CA LEU A 361 10.68 9.43 19.12
C LEU A 361 11.05 10.29 17.91
N PHE A 362 11.59 9.69 16.84
CA PHE A 362 12.08 10.39 15.65
C PHE A 362 11.10 11.42 15.08
N PRO A 363 9.82 11.09 14.77
CA PRO A 363 8.90 12.07 14.20
C PRO A 363 8.64 13.26 15.15
N PHE A 364 8.59 13.04 16.47
CA PHE A 364 8.38 14.10 17.44
C PHE A 364 9.60 15.00 17.63
N LEU A 365 10.81 14.40 17.67
CA LEU A 365 12.06 15.15 17.78
C LEU A 365 12.30 16.01 16.54
N PHE A 366 12.00 15.47 15.36
CA PHE A 366 12.13 16.17 14.10
C PHE A 366 11.10 17.31 13.97
N ALA A 367 9.84 17.07 14.33
CA ALA A 367 8.79 18.10 14.31
C ALA A 367 9.10 19.28 15.26
N LYS A 368 9.81 19.02 16.37
CA LYS A 368 10.23 20.03 17.37
C LYS A 368 11.63 20.63 17.15
N GLU A 369 12.25 20.36 16.00
CA GLU A 369 13.57 20.92 15.61
C GLU A 369 14.74 20.59 16.55
N PHE A 370 14.65 19.50 17.33
CA PHE A 370 15.77 19.11 18.19
C PHE A 370 16.92 18.51 17.36
N GLY A 371 17.90 19.35 17.00
CA GLY A 371 19.21 18.92 16.51
C GLY A 371 19.29 18.49 15.04
N PHE A 372 18.30 18.83 14.21
CA PHE A 372 18.33 18.56 12.76
C PHE A 372 18.57 19.85 11.96
N LEU A 373 19.63 19.86 11.14
CA LEU A 373 19.90 20.90 10.14
C LEU A 373 18.79 20.87 9.09
N SER A 374 17.85 21.83 9.20
CA SER A 374 16.79 22.15 8.22
C SER A 374 16.34 20.97 7.35
N GLY A 375 15.62 20.02 7.96
CA GLY A 375 14.66 19.25 7.16
C GLY A 375 13.72 20.26 6.50
N GLY A 376 13.55 20.20 5.18
CA GLY A 376 12.72 21.17 4.46
C GLY A 376 11.35 21.34 5.13
N GLU A 377 10.82 22.57 5.14
CA GLU A 377 9.56 22.94 5.81
C GLU A 377 8.43 21.94 5.54
N GLU A 378 8.36 21.42 4.30
CA GLU A 378 7.41 20.39 3.88
C GLU A 378 7.45 19.11 4.74
N ARG A 379 8.62 18.59 5.11
CA ARG A 379 8.70 17.38 5.96
C ARG A 379 8.17 17.63 7.37
N LYS A 380 8.41 18.83 7.89
CA LYS A 380 7.93 19.25 9.20
C LYS A 380 6.41 19.36 9.20
N GLU A 381 5.83 19.93 8.14
CA GLU A 381 4.38 19.99 7.96
C GLU A 381 3.76 18.59 7.95
N LEU A 382 4.32 17.64 7.20
CA LEU A 382 3.80 16.26 7.13
C LEU A 382 3.84 15.54 8.47
N PHE A 383 4.93 15.68 9.23
CA PHE A 383 5.05 15.05 10.54
C PHE A 383 4.10 15.71 11.54
N SER A 384 3.95 17.03 11.48
CA SER A 384 3.01 17.78 12.33
C SER A 384 1.56 17.38 12.04
N ALA A 385 1.20 17.26 10.76
CA ALA A 385 -0.10 16.79 10.31
C ALA A 385 -0.40 15.36 10.81
N GLY A 386 0.55 14.42 10.68
CA GLY A 386 0.37 13.07 11.19
C GLY A 386 0.21 12.99 12.71
N ILE A 387 0.95 13.82 13.46
CA ILE A 387 0.78 13.94 14.91
C ILE A 387 -0.61 14.50 15.24
N LEU A 388 -1.05 15.53 14.53
CA LEU A 388 -2.35 16.16 14.73
C LEU A 388 -3.50 15.20 14.40
N LEU A 389 -3.43 14.45 13.30
CA LEU A 389 -4.38 13.38 12.95
C LEU A 389 -4.46 12.32 14.06
N SER A 390 -3.30 11.90 14.60
CA SER A 390 -3.30 10.94 15.71
C SER A 390 -3.96 11.49 16.98
N SER A 391 -3.99 12.81 17.18
CA SER A 391 -4.65 13.43 18.33
C SER A 391 -6.18 13.47 18.19
N TYR A 392 -6.71 13.44 16.97
CA TYR A 392 -8.16 13.36 16.74
C TYR A 392 -8.71 11.98 17.08
N SER A 393 -7.98 10.91 16.75
CA SER A 393 -8.33 9.52 17.09
C SER A 393 -7.12 8.74 17.63
N PRO A 394 -6.74 8.94 18.91
CA PRO A 394 -5.49 8.39 19.45
C PRO A 394 -5.52 6.89 19.67
N ILE A 395 -6.71 6.32 19.93
CA ILE A 395 -6.84 4.91 20.30
C ILE A 395 -6.86 4.01 19.07
N PHE A 396 -7.71 4.33 18.09
CA PHE A 396 -7.97 3.47 16.91
C PHE A 396 -7.62 4.13 15.57
N GLY A 397 -7.26 5.41 15.53
CA GLY A 397 -6.94 6.13 14.29
C GLY A 397 -8.15 6.33 13.37
N GLY A 398 -7.89 6.58 12.08
CA GLY A 398 -8.90 6.77 11.03
C GLY A 398 -9.22 5.52 10.19
N GLY A 399 -8.58 4.38 10.45
CA GLY A 399 -8.57 3.19 9.59
C GLY A 399 -7.21 2.94 8.92
N MET A 400 -6.95 1.70 8.52
CA MET A 400 -5.68 1.29 7.91
C MET A 400 -5.31 2.16 6.70
N GLU A 401 -4.14 2.81 6.73
CA GLU A 401 -3.65 3.70 5.64
C GLU A 401 -4.62 4.85 5.27
N SER A 402 -5.36 5.39 6.26
CA SER A 402 -6.32 6.50 6.08
C SER A 402 -5.72 7.91 6.20
N TYR A 403 -4.39 8.05 6.32
CA TYR A 403 -3.75 9.37 6.49
C TYR A 403 -4.17 10.37 5.42
N ALA A 404 -4.14 9.97 4.14
CA ALA A 404 -4.48 10.82 3.01
C ALA A 404 -5.90 11.36 3.11
N TRP A 405 -6.87 10.46 3.31
CA TRP A 405 -8.26 10.81 3.52
C TRP A 405 -8.43 11.75 4.73
N GLY A 406 -7.77 11.45 5.85
CA GLY A 406 -7.84 12.28 7.05
C GLY A 406 -7.19 13.66 6.89
N ASN A 407 -6.05 13.75 6.19
CA ASN A 407 -5.40 15.02 5.90
C ASN A 407 -6.33 15.94 5.08
N GLU A 408 -7.03 15.38 4.09
CA GLU A 408 -8.06 16.13 3.38
C GLU A 408 -9.23 16.50 4.30
N HIS A 409 -9.87 15.52 4.95
CA HIS A 409 -11.18 15.72 5.58
C HIS A 409 -11.14 16.38 6.96
N PHE A 410 -10.01 16.35 7.67
CA PHE A 410 -9.85 16.98 8.99
C PHE A 410 -8.93 18.18 8.97
N LEU A 411 -7.78 18.09 8.29
CA LEU A 411 -6.73 19.11 8.46
C LEU A 411 -6.84 20.26 7.47
N LYS A 412 -7.10 19.97 6.19
CA LYS A 412 -7.30 21.03 5.20
C LYS A 412 -8.55 21.87 5.47
N GLY A 413 -9.57 21.30 6.10
CA GLY A 413 -10.76 22.05 6.51
C GLY A 413 -10.50 23.15 7.54
N VAL A 414 -9.38 23.07 8.26
CA VAL A 414 -8.98 24.03 9.30
C VAL A 414 -7.64 24.72 9.00
N ASP A 415 -7.25 24.75 7.72
CA ASP A 415 -6.00 25.35 7.22
C ASP A 415 -4.71 24.80 7.87
N LYS A 416 -4.74 23.55 8.34
CA LYS A 416 -3.58 22.85 8.96
C LYS A 416 -3.14 21.61 8.19
N GLY A 417 -3.69 21.40 6.99
CA GLY A 417 -3.41 20.23 6.15
C GLY A 417 -2.17 20.39 5.28
N THR A 418 -1.59 19.27 4.88
CA THR A 418 -0.43 19.23 3.98
C THR A 418 -0.85 19.11 2.52
N ARG A 419 0.04 19.52 1.60
CA ARG A 419 -0.15 19.30 0.16
C ARG A 419 -0.02 17.83 -0.25
N LEU A 420 0.85 17.08 0.43
CA LEU A 420 1.09 15.67 0.17
C LEU A 420 0.15 14.78 1.00
N HIS A 421 -0.14 13.59 0.48
CA HIS A 421 -1.08 12.62 1.06
C HIS A 421 -0.41 11.51 1.88
N SER A 422 0.81 11.76 2.34
CA SER A 422 1.58 10.78 3.11
C SER A 422 2.28 11.46 4.28
N SER A 423 2.36 10.78 5.42
CA SER A 423 3.18 11.25 6.54
C SER A 423 4.68 11.13 6.27
N HIS A 424 5.11 10.38 5.24
CA HIS A 424 6.52 10.07 4.99
C HIS A 424 7.26 9.48 6.19
N ASN A 425 6.52 8.76 7.05
CA ASN A 425 7.06 8.03 8.17
C ASN A 425 6.10 6.87 8.49
N GLN A 426 6.55 5.62 8.35
CA GLN A 426 5.66 4.47 8.50
C GLN A 426 5.05 4.36 9.91
N PHE A 427 5.78 4.74 10.96
CA PHE A 427 5.26 4.66 12.34
C PHE A 427 4.17 5.70 12.58
N LEU A 428 4.36 6.90 12.03
CA LEU A 428 3.36 7.95 12.10
C LEU A 428 2.15 7.65 11.21
N GLN A 429 2.37 7.06 10.03
CA GLN A 429 1.32 6.54 9.15
C GLN A 429 0.44 5.51 9.87
N VAL A 430 1.07 4.55 10.56
CA VAL A 430 0.36 3.55 11.36
C VAL A 430 -0.34 4.19 12.57
N LEU A 431 0.29 5.14 13.25
CA LEU A 431 -0.30 5.80 14.41
C LEU A 431 -1.54 6.63 14.03
N SER A 432 -1.46 7.41 12.95
CA SER A 432 -2.59 8.21 12.45
C SER A 432 -3.72 7.35 11.87
N GLY A 433 -3.36 6.26 11.17
CA GLY A 433 -4.34 5.34 10.59
C GLY A 433 -4.96 4.38 11.59
N GLU A 434 -4.18 3.73 12.44
CA GLU A 434 -4.64 2.60 13.27
C GLU A 434 -4.52 2.86 14.79
N GLY A 435 -4.12 4.07 15.17
CA GLY A 435 -3.98 4.50 16.56
C GLY A 435 -2.86 3.78 17.33
N ILE A 436 -2.86 3.98 18.65
CA ILE A 436 -1.85 3.41 19.55
C ILE A 436 -1.86 1.87 19.53
N PHE A 437 -3.01 1.25 19.27
CA PHE A 437 -3.12 -0.21 19.23
C PHE A 437 -2.54 -0.81 17.95
N GLY A 438 -2.81 -0.23 16.78
CA GLY A 438 -2.15 -0.63 15.54
C GLY A 438 -0.64 -0.45 15.66
N LEU A 439 -0.19 0.69 16.20
CA LEU A 439 1.22 0.96 16.46
C LEU A 439 1.84 -0.07 17.40
N PHE A 440 1.15 -0.46 18.48
CA PHE A 440 1.63 -1.51 19.39
C PHE A 440 1.86 -2.84 18.67
N PHE A 441 0.87 -3.31 17.88
CA PHE A 441 1.01 -4.57 17.14
C PHE A 441 2.13 -4.48 16.09
N PHE A 442 2.25 -3.35 15.41
CA PHE A 442 3.31 -3.09 14.44
C PHE A 442 4.70 -3.11 15.08
N CYS A 443 4.89 -2.41 16.20
CA CYS A 443 6.12 -2.41 16.98
C CYS A 443 6.44 -3.80 17.55
N ALA A 444 5.44 -4.57 17.97
CA ALA A 444 5.64 -5.94 18.44
C ALA A 444 6.14 -6.87 17.33
N LEU A 445 5.60 -6.74 16.11
CA LEU A 445 6.05 -7.49 14.93
C LEU A 445 7.52 -7.16 14.60
N TRP A 446 7.87 -5.86 14.52
CA TRP A 446 9.25 -5.41 14.34
C TRP A 446 10.17 -5.91 15.46
N GLY A 447 9.75 -5.76 16.71
CA GLY A 447 10.53 -6.13 17.89
C GLY A 447 10.88 -7.61 17.93
N ILE A 448 9.90 -8.48 17.66
CA ILE A 448 10.15 -9.93 17.58
C ILE A 448 11.09 -10.26 16.41
N ALA A 449 10.88 -9.62 15.25
CA ALA A 449 11.72 -9.84 14.07
C ALA A 449 13.18 -9.43 14.33
N PHE A 450 13.42 -8.24 14.92
CA PHE A 450 14.75 -7.78 15.28
C PHE A 450 15.42 -8.63 16.34
N TYR A 451 14.72 -8.88 17.46
CA TYR A 451 15.27 -9.68 18.55
C TYR A 451 15.74 -11.05 18.05
N ARG A 452 14.92 -11.73 17.24
CA ARG A 452 15.28 -13.01 16.64
C ARG A 452 16.41 -12.86 15.63
N GLY A 453 16.29 -11.93 14.68
CA GLY A 453 17.26 -11.72 13.61
C GLY A 453 18.66 -11.42 14.15
N ILE A 454 18.77 -10.46 15.09
CA ILE A 454 20.02 -10.07 15.75
C ILE A 454 20.60 -11.27 16.50
N ARG A 455 19.79 -11.94 17.33
CA ARG A 455 20.24 -13.11 18.09
C ARG A 455 20.80 -14.22 17.21
N PHE A 456 20.12 -14.56 16.11
CA PHE A 456 20.56 -15.63 15.19
C PHE A 456 21.77 -15.22 14.35
N SER A 457 21.88 -13.95 13.97
CA SER A 457 22.98 -13.45 13.14
C SER A 457 24.34 -13.42 13.86
N ILE A 458 24.34 -13.30 15.20
CA ILE A 458 25.55 -13.40 16.05
C ILE A 458 25.99 -14.86 16.25
N SER A 459 25.18 -15.85 15.88
CA SER A 459 25.53 -17.28 16.01
C SER A 459 26.54 -17.76 14.93
N LYS A 460 27.31 -18.82 15.20
CA LYS A 460 28.39 -19.37 14.33
C LYS A 460 27.97 -19.68 12.88
N LYS A 461 26.69 -20.01 12.62
CA LYS A 461 26.16 -20.32 11.27
C LYS A 461 25.27 -19.19 10.71
N GLY A 462 25.43 -17.98 11.26
CA GLY A 462 24.52 -16.85 11.09
C GLY A 462 24.72 -15.99 9.84
N LEU A 463 25.59 -16.32 8.87
CA LEU A 463 25.88 -15.43 7.72
C LEU A 463 24.61 -15.00 6.95
N ILE A 464 23.74 -15.95 6.63
CA ILE A 464 22.44 -15.69 5.97
C ILE A 464 21.58 -14.73 6.83
N HIS A 465 21.54 -14.95 8.14
CA HIS A 465 20.81 -14.10 9.07
C HIS A 465 21.44 -12.70 9.20
N ARG A 466 22.77 -12.58 9.12
CA ARG A 466 23.49 -11.29 9.08
C ARG A 466 23.08 -10.48 7.86
N VAL A 467 23.06 -11.09 6.68
CA VAL A 467 22.63 -10.43 5.45
C VAL A 467 21.19 -9.93 5.60
N ILE A 468 20.27 -10.82 5.99
CA ILE A 468 18.85 -10.48 6.14
C ILE A 468 18.64 -9.37 7.16
N ILE A 469 19.19 -9.50 8.37
CA ILE A 469 18.94 -8.53 9.44
C ILE A 469 19.54 -7.17 9.11
N SER A 470 20.68 -7.13 8.43
CA SER A 470 21.32 -5.87 8.06
C SER A 470 20.54 -5.17 6.96
N SER A 471 20.06 -5.89 5.94
CA SER A 471 19.17 -5.31 4.94
C SER A 471 17.82 -4.89 5.55
N PHE A 472 17.34 -5.63 6.55
CA PHE A 472 16.13 -5.26 7.28
C PHE A 472 16.30 -4.01 8.15
N LEU A 473 17.49 -3.77 8.71
CA LEU A 473 17.83 -2.50 9.37
C LEU A 473 17.83 -1.33 8.36
N GLY A 474 18.25 -1.56 7.11
CA GLY A 474 18.11 -0.57 6.04
C GLY A 474 16.66 -0.22 5.76
N ILE A 475 15.79 -1.22 5.58
CA ILE A 475 14.33 -1.03 5.43
C ILE A 475 13.76 -0.27 6.63
N PHE A 476 14.15 -0.63 7.85
CA PHE A 476 13.71 0.05 9.07
C PHE A 476 14.14 1.51 9.12
N ALA A 477 15.40 1.82 8.79
CA ALA A 477 15.86 3.20 8.75
C ALA A 477 15.13 4.01 7.67
N TYR A 478 14.89 3.42 6.50
CA TYR A 478 14.15 4.12 5.45
C TYR A 478 12.66 4.31 5.82
N SER A 479 12.11 3.47 6.70
CA SER A 479 10.77 3.63 7.25
C SER A 479 10.55 4.91 8.06
N TRP A 480 11.63 5.59 8.45
CA TRP A 480 11.55 6.88 9.16
C TRP A 480 11.34 8.06 8.22
N LEU A 481 11.63 7.86 6.93
CA LEU A 481 11.59 8.89 5.88
C LEU A 481 10.58 8.57 4.77
N GLN A 482 9.99 7.38 4.82
CA GLN A 482 9.05 6.87 3.84
C GLN A 482 8.18 5.75 4.40
N GLU A 483 6.96 5.67 3.92
CA GLU A 483 5.96 4.65 4.17
C GLU A 483 5.96 3.57 3.08
N TRP A 484 5.65 2.33 3.45
CA TRP A 484 5.85 1.12 2.66
C TRP A 484 4.57 0.55 2.08
N PHE A 485 3.40 0.91 2.62
CA PHE A 485 2.14 0.26 2.26
C PHE A 485 1.47 0.89 1.04
N PHE A 486 2.06 1.95 0.48
CA PHE A 486 1.57 2.66 -0.69
C PHE A 486 1.57 1.80 -1.95
N LEU A 487 2.60 0.96 -2.13
CA LEU A 487 2.86 0.22 -3.38
C LEU A 487 2.91 -1.28 -3.14
N ARG A 488 2.15 -2.07 -3.92
CA ARG A 488 2.15 -3.54 -3.81
C ARG A 488 3.52 -4.13 -4.03
N ALA A 489 4.28 -3.56 -4.98
CA ALA A 489 5.66 -3.94 -5.29
C ALA A 489 6.61 -3.86 -4.08
N ILE A 490 6.26 -3.05 -3.06
CA ILE A 490 7.06 -2.80 -1.87
C ILE A 490 6.43 -3.46 -0.63
N GLN A 491 5.12 -3.31 -0.47
CA GLN A 491 4.34 -3.90 0.62
C GLN A 491 4.46 -5.42 0.66
N ILE A 492 4.40 -6.10 -0.49
CA ILE A 492 4.48 -7.56 -0.58
C ILE A 492 5.85 -8.09 -0.10
N PRO A 493 7.00 -7.65 -0.67
CA PRO A 493 8.32 -8.05 -0.16
C PRO A 493 8.54 -7.74 1.32
N PHE A 494 8.07 -6.56 1.77
CA PHE A 494 8.18 -6.12 3.16
C PHE A 494 7.54 -7.14 4.12
N TRP A 495 6.25 -7.46 3.92
CA TRP A 495 5.52 -8.36 4.82
C TRP A 495 6.08 -9.78 4.79
N ILE A 496 6.47 -10.28 3.62
CA ILE A 496 7.06 -11.62 3.48
C ILE A 496 8.36 -11.72 4.26
N LEU A 497 9.20 -10.69 4.18
CA LEU A 497 10.45 -10.61 4.91
C LEU A 497 10.20 -10.57 6.42
N LEU A 498 9.34 -9.66 6.89
CA LEU A 498 8.97 -9.50 8.30
C LEU A 498 8.44 -10.83 8.89
N LEU A 499 7.46 -11.45 8.22
CA LEU A 499 6.86 -12.72 8.65
C LEU A 499 7.85 -13.89 8.61
N SER A 500 8.81 -13.87 7.68
CA SER A 500 9.86 -14.90 7.62
C SER A 500 10.76 -14.90 8.86
N MET A 501 11.02 -13.72 9.45
CA MET A 501 11.90 -13.57 10.62
C MET A 501 11.21 -13.89 11.95
N ILE A 502 9.89 -13.74 12.04
CA ILE A 502 9.15 -13.95 13.30
C ILE A 502 9.14 -15.41 13.77
N GLY A 503 9.25 -16.41 12.88
CA GLY A 503 9.37 -17.83 13.28
C GLY A 503 8.04 -18.61 13.48
N LYS A 504 8.11 -19.93 13.78
CA LYS A 504 6.97 -20.88 13.84
C LYS A 504 6.44 -21.07 15.27
N ARG A 505 6.66 -20.10 16.16
CA ARG A 505 6.27 -20.29 17.57
C ARG A 505 4.74 -20.28 17.67
N ARG A 506 4.16 -21.44 17.98
CA ARG A 506 2.75 -21.53 18.37
C ARG A 506 2.56 -20.75 19.67
N ALA A 507 1.46 -20.02 19.76
CA ALA A 507 1.06 -19.42 21.01
C ALA A 507 0.69 -20.51 22.01
N THR A 508 1.06 -20.31 23.27
CA THR A 508 0.57 -21.11 24.39
C THR A 508 -0.91 -20.80 24.64
N VAL A 509 -1.63 -21.69 25.34
CA VAL A 509 -3.05 -21.45 25.68
C VAL A 509 -3.23 -20.16 26.47
N ARG A 510 -2.30 -19.83 27.38
CA ARG A 510 -2.31 -18.59 28.15
C ARG A 510 -2.14 -17.36 27.25
N GLU A 511 -1.17 -17.39 26.33
CA GLU A 511 -0.98 -16.31 25.35
C GLU A 511 -2.23 -16.16 24.46
N PHE A 512 -2.81 -17.26 23.99
CA PHE A 512 -4.03 -17.23 23.19
C PHE A 512 -5.20 -16.57 23.93
N LYS A 513 -5.44 -16.95 25.19
CA LYS A 513 -6.46 -16.32 26.04
C LYS A 513 -6.19 -14.85 26.26
N LEU A 514 -4.93 -14.47 26.52
CA LEU A 514 -4.55 -13.06 26.69
C LEU A 514 -4.89 -12.24 25.45
N PHE A 515 -4.50 -12.70 24.26
CA PHE A 515 -4.86 -12.01 23.02
C PHE A 515 -6.36 -11.90 22.85
N LEU A 516 -7.12 -12.98 23.12
CA LEU A 516 -8.58 -12.93 23.03
C LEU A 516 -9.16 -11.87 23.99
N TYR A 517 -8.68 -11.79 25.23
CA TYR A 517 -9.09 -10.76 26.17
C TYR A 517 -8.71 -9.35 25.70
N VAL A 518 -7.52 -9.18 25.12
CA VAL A 518 -7.13 -7.92 24.50
C VAL A 518 -8.10 -7.57 23.37
N PHE A 519 -8.39 -8.48 22.44
CA PHE A 519 -9.34 -8.27 21.34
C PHE A 519 -10.74 -7.89 21.83
N CYS A 520 -11.28 -8.62 22.82
CA CYS A 520 -12.57 -8.30 23.42
C CYS A 520 -12.55 -6.95 24.12
N GLY A 521 -11.49 -6.66 24.88
CA GLY A 521 -11.31 -5.37 25.55
C GLY A 521 -11.21 -4.21 24.56
N LEU A 522 -10.52 -4.39 23.44
CA LEU A 522 -10.47 -3.43 22.35
C LEU A 522 -11.84 -3.18 21.74
N LEU A 523 -12.63 -4.23 21.52
CA LEU A 523 -13.99 -4.11 20.97
C LEU A 523 -14.93 -3.38 21.95
N VAL A 524 -14.77 -3.59 23.26
CA VAL A 524 -15.53 -2.84 24.27
C VAL A 524 -15.06 -1.40 24.36
N ALA A 525 -13.75 -1.16 24.45
CA ALA A 525 -13.17 0.19 24.46
C ALA A 525 -13.60 0.97 23.22
N ALA A 526 -13.64 0.31 22.07
CA ALA A 526 -14.23 0.82 20.87
C ALA A 526 -15.62 1.41 21.14
N VAL A 527 -16.60 0.64 21.62
CA VAL A 527 -17.96 1.17 21.84
C VAL A 527 -18.01 2.45 22.69
N PHE A 528 -17.11 2.61 23.67
CA PHE A 528 -17.07 3.78 24.57
C PHE A 528 -16.34 5.01 24.01
N PHE A 529 -15.41 4.86 23.07
CA PHE A 529 -14.60 5.96 22.52
C PHE A 529 -15.04 6.39 21.11
N ALA A 530 -16.32 6.18 20.77
CA ALA A 530 -16.85 6.40 19.42
C ALA A 530 -16.83 7.87 18.98
N GLY A 531 -16.16 8.10 17.84
CA GLY A 531 -16.23 9.21 16.89
C GLY A 531 -16.39 10.65 17.41
N LYS A 532 -15.39 11.48 17.15
CA LYS A 532 -15.62 12.94 16.98
C LYS A 532 -16.08 13.18 15.54
N LYS A 533 -17.03 14.11 15.34
CA LYS A 533 -17.42 14.56 13.99
C LYS A 533 -16.19 14.99 13.19
N THR A 534 -16.16 14.69 11.89
CA THR A 534 -15.21 15.30 10.95
C THR A 534 -15.37 16.82 10.88
N SER A 535 -14.48 17.55 10.19
CA SER A 535 -14.73 18.97 9.87
C SER A 535 -15.66 19.15 8.65
N ARG A 536 -15.90 18.08 7.89
CA ARG A 536 -16.75 18.09 6.68
C ARG A 536 -17.12 16.68 6.22
N TYR A 537 -18.17 16.60 5.40
CA TYR A 537 -18.78 15.39 4.86
C TYR A 537 -19.34 15.67 3.46
N GLY A 538 -19.20 14.74 2.50
CA GLY A 538 -19.75 14.93 1.15
C GLY A 538 -19.06 16.00 0.29
N THR A 539 -17.79 16.31 0.58
CA THR A 539 -16.98 17.29 -0.17
C THR A 539 -15.67 16.68 -0.67
N PHE A 540 -15.20 17.09 -1.84
CA PHE A 540 -13.92 16.67 -2.38
C PHE A 540 -13.05 17.85 -2.78
N PHE A 541 -11.77 17.80 -2.41
CA PHE A 541 -10.77 18.83 -2.70
C PHE A 541 -9.67 18.19 -3.55
N PRO A 542 -9.61 18.48 -4.86
CA PRO A 542 -8.56 17.95 -5.72
C PRO A 542 -7.18 18.47 -5.28
N PRO A 543 -6.17 17.58 -5.16
CA PRO A 543 -4.82 17.98 -4.76
C PRO A 543 -4.14 18.90 -5.77
N ASP A 544 -4.37 18.66 -7.06
CA ASP A 544 -3.66 19.33 -8.15
C ASP A 544 -4.32 20.64 -8.58
N ARG A 545 -5.43 21.03 -7.93
CA ARG A 545 -6.24 22.20 -8.32
C ARG A 545 -6.57 23.05 -7.11
N ILE A 546 -5.57 23.82 -6.70
CA ILE A 546 -5.66 24.76 -5.59
C ILE A 546 -6.81 25.75 -5.87
N GLY A 547 -7.76 25.84 -4.94
CA GLY A 547 -8.93 26.71 -5.04
C GLY A 547 -10.15 26.10 -5.77
N GLU A 548 -10.03 24.89 -6.30
CA GLU A 548 -11.19 24.12 -6.75
C GLU A 548 -11.66 23.17 -5.63
N SER A 549 -12.96 23.04 -5.47
CA SER A 549 -13.56 22.07 -4.55
C SER A 549 -14.88 21.59 -5.15
N TYR A 550 -15.37 20.45 -4.70
CA TYR A 550 -16.57 19.83 -5.25
C TYR A 550 -17.51 19.38 -4.15
N LEU A 551 -18.80 19.68 -4.31
CA LEU A 551 -19.89 19.06 -3.56
C LEU A 551 -20.25 17.75 -4.23
N LEU A 552 -20.36 16.69 -3.45
CA LEU A 552 -20.75 15.38 -3.92
C LEU A 552 -22.28 15.23 -3.89
N GLU A 553 -22.80 14.35 -4.74
CA GLU A 553 -24.23 14.04 -4.86
C GLU A 553 -24.70 13.22 -3.65
N GLY A 554 -25.66 13.75 -2.91
CA GLY A 554 -26.08 13.21 -1.62
C GLY A 554 -26.22 14.30 -0.57
N LYS A 555 -26.15 13.90 0.70
CA LYS A 555 -26.19 14.83 1.83
C LYS A 555 -24.77 15.17 2.23
N GLY A 556 -24.51 16.41 2.61
CA GLY A 556 -23.20 16.81 3.07
C GLY A 556 -23.27 17.92 4.10
N TRP A 557 -22.15 18.14 4.79
CA TRP A 557 -22.01 19.27 5.69
C TRP A 557 -20.56 19.74 5.77
N MET A 558 -20.35 21.02 6.10
CA MET A 558 -19.02 21.58 6.33
C MET A 558 -19.08 22.71 7.35
N GLU A 559 -18.02 22.84 8.14
CA GLU A 559 -17.82 24.00 9.01
C GLU A 559 -17.25 25.18 8.21
N ILE A 560 -17.90 26.34 8.32
CA ILE A 560 -17.47 27.60 7.70
C ILE A 560 -16.85 28.48 8.78
N SER A 561 -15.55 28.77 8.64
CA SER A 561 -14.78 29.55 9.62
C SER A 561 -14.97 31.06 9.50
N ALA A 562 -15.24 31.56 8.29
CA ALA A 562 -15.39 33.00 8.01
C ALA A 562 -16.52 33.25 6.99
N SER A 563 -17.14 34.43 7.08
CA SER A 563 -18.11 34.88 6.07
C SER A 563 -17.42 35.06 4.72
N GLY A 564 -18.12 34.73 3.64
CA GLY A 564 -17.60 34.90 2.29
C GLY A 564 -18.69 34.66 1.25
N LYS A 565 -18.29 34.45 0.00
CA LYS A 565 -19.19 34.02 -1.08
C LYS A 565 -18.81 32.63 -1.56
N ILE A 566 -19.81 31.80 -1.85
CA ILE A 566 -19.61 30.56 -2.58
C ILE A 566 -20.05 30.78 -4.02
N LEU A 567 -19.15 30.47 -4.95
CA LEU A 567 -19.46 30.32 -6.37
C LEU A 567 -19.71 28.85 -6.67
N LEU A 568 -20.90 28.52 -7.19
CA LEU A 568 -21.27 27.20 -7.65
C LEU A 568 -21.27 27.12 -9.17
N GLU A 569 -20.67 26.07 -9.71
CA GLU A 569 -20.63 25.80 -11.15
C GLU A 569 -21.01 24.34 -11.44
N ALA A 570 -21.88 24.14 -12.43
CA ALA A 570 -22.21 22.82 -12.99
C ALA A 570 -21.41 22.57 -14.29
N ASP A 571 -20.12 22.88 -14.28
CA ASP A 571 -19.20 22.61 -15.40
C ASP A 571 -17.98 21.84 -14.88
N PHE A 572 -17.76 20.66 -15.45
CA PHE A 572 -16.73 19.73 -15.00
C PHE A 572 -15.76 19.44 -16.14
N PRO A 573 -14.44 19.50 -15.89
CA PRO A 573 -13.43 19.24 -16.92
C PRO A 573 -13.22 17.75 -17.21
N PHE A 574 -14.09 16.86 -16.73
CA PHE A 574 -14.02 15.42 -16.95
C PHE A 574 -15.39 14.88 -17.38
N LEU A 575 -15.37 13.77 -18.14
CA LEU A 575 -16.55 13.09 -18.66
C LEU A 575 -17.37 12.50 -17.52
N GLN A 576 -18.39 13.22 -17.06
CA GLN A 576 -19.35 12.69 -16.10
C GLN A 576 -20.66 12.31 -16.82
N GLU A 577 -21.20 11.13 -16.54
CA GLU A 577 -22.47 10.65 -17.15
C GLU A 577 -23.64 11.63 -17.00
N SER A 578 -23.61 12.47 -15.95
CA SER A 578 -24.65 13.43 -15.60
C SER A 578 -24.25 14.89 -15.89
N ALA A 579 -23.16 15.18 -16.60
CA ALA A 579 -22.65 16.55 -16.79
C ALA A 579 -23.66 17.51 -17.45
N ASN A 580 -24.59 16.98 -18.25
CA ASN A 580 -25.62 17.75 -18.96
C ASN A 580 -26.96 17.83 -18.22
N GLN A 581 -27.07 17.29 -17.01
CA GLN A 581 -28.31 17.29 -16.25
C GLN A 581 -28.41 18.50 -15.32
N LYS A 582 -29.63 19.00 -15.12
CA LYS A 582 -29.94 20.01 -14.12
C LYS A 582 -29.60 19.52 -12.70
N ARG A 583 -29.22 20.43 -11.82
CA ARG A 583 -28.87 20.14 -10.42
C ARG A 583 -29.80 20.87 -9.46
N ILE A 584 -30.17 20.19 -8.37
CA ILE A 584 -30.96 20.75 -7.29
C ILE A 584 -30.08 20.75 -6.04
N LEU A 585 -29.80 21.95 -5.52
CA LEU A 585 -29.09 22.12 -4.25
C LEU A 585 -30.08 22.67 -3.21
N LYS A 586 -30.27 21.92 -2.13
CA LYS A 586 -30.94 22.38 -0.91
C LYS A 586 -29.88 22.63 0.14
N PHE A 587 -29.84 23.80 0.77
CA PHE A 587 -28.85 24.08 1.80
C PHE A 587 -29.41 24.93 2.95
N SER A 588 -28.82 24.78 4.14
CA SER A 588 -29.17 25.51 5.35
C SER A 588 -27.91 25.86 6.14
N ASN A 589 -27.90 27.00 6.80
CA ASN A 589 -26.77 27.44 7.63
C ASN A 589 -27.25 27.59 9.09
N ASN A 590 -26.59 26.92 10.03
CA ASN A 590 -26.96 26.93 11.46
C ASN A 590 -28.47 26.66 11.70
N ASP A 591 -29.01 25.64 11.00
CA ASP A 591 -30.42 25.24 11.04
C ASP A 591 -31.45 26.32 10.63
N SER A 592 -31.01 27.35 9.88
CA SER A 592 -31.90 28.32 9.24
C SER A 592 -32.80 27.65 8.18
N GLU A 593 -33.89 28.33 7.76
CA GLU A 593 -34.76 27.86 6.67
C GLU A 593 -33.95 27.41 5.43
N ALA A 594 -34.26 26.20 4.96
CA ALA A 594 -33.57 25.59 3.83
C ALA A 594 -33.86 26.35 2.53
N ARG A 595 -32.81 26.80 1.85
CA ARG A 595 -32.89 27.44 0.54
C ARG A 595 -32.72 26.40 -0.56
N VAL A 596 -33.47 26.54 -1.65
CA VAL A 596 -33.40 25.64 -2.80
C VAL A 596 -32.93 26.43 -4.02
N ILE A 597 -31.88 25.95 -4.68
CA ILE A 597 -31.35 26.51 -5.91
C ILE A 597 -31.39 25.44 -7.00
N HIS A 598 -31.93 25.82 -8.15
CA HIS A 598 -31.88 25.03 -9.36
C HIS A 598 -30.78 25.57 -10.27
N ILE A 599 -29.82 24.71 -10.63
CA ILE A 599 -28.65 25.10 -11.42
C ILE A 599 -28.70 24.33 -12.74
N GLU A 600 -28.84 25.07 -13.84
CA GLU A 600 -28.77 24.51 -15.19
C GLU A 600 -27.30 24.23 -15.59
N PRO A 601 -27.04 23.33 -16.55
CA PRO A 601 -25.69 23.08 -17.04
C PRO A 601 -25.01 24.38 -17.48
N LYS A 602 -23.73 24.56 -17.09
CA LYS A 602 -22.92 25.78 -17.35
C LYS A 602 -23.39 27.07 -16.65
N MET A 603 -24.44 27.01 -15.82
CA MET A 603 -24.85 28.13 -15.00
C MET A 603 -23.87 28.33 -13.83
N LYS A 604 -23.60 29.59 -13.50
CA LYS A 604 -22.82 29.99 -12.33
C LYS A 604 -23.73 30.73 -11.36
N VAL A 605 -23.70 30.34 -10.09
CA VAL A 605 -24.51 30.95 -9.04
C VAL A 605 -23.63 31.34 -7.88
N GLU A 606 -23.69 32.60 -7.48
CA GLU A 606 -23.04 33.09 -6.26
C GLU A 606 -24.06 33.28 -5.15
N PHE A 607 -23.72 32.87 -3.93
CA PHE A 607 -24.52 33.19 -2.75
C PHE A 607 -23.64 33.45 -1.52
N PRO A 608 -24.08 34.32 -0.60
CA PRO A 608 -23.35 34.62 0.62
C PRO A 608 -23.42 33.44 1.60
N ILE A 609 -22.30 33.19 2.28
CA ILE A 609 -22.21 32.24 3.40
C ILE A 609 -21.77 32.95 4.68
N PHE A 610 -22.30 32.46 5.79
CA PHE A 610 -22.00 32.94 7.13
C PHE A 610 -21.24 31.88 7.92
N PRO A 611 -20.42 32.27 8.92
CA PRO A 611 -19.77 31.33 9.81
C PRO A 611 -20.76 30.38 10.49
N GLY A 612 -20.41 29.10 10.58
CA GLY A 612 -21.29 28.06 11.13
C GLY A 612 -21.30 26.75 10.36
N GLU A 613 -22.25 25.87 10.70
CA GLU A 613 -22.44 24.59 10.01
C GLU A 613 -23.31 24.82 8.75
N LEU A 614 -22.72 24.60 7.56
CA LEU A 614 -23.44 24.56 6.30
C LEU A 614 -23.82 23.11 5.99
N ASN A 615 -25.12 22.81 5.97
CA ASN A 615 -25.67 21.52 5.57
C ASN A 615 -26.23 21.62 4.15
N TRP A 616 -26.07 20.58 3.33
CA TRP A 616 -26.68 20.52 1.99
C TRP A 616 -27.20 19.15 1.61
N VAL A 617 -28.10 19.16 0.62
CA VAL A 617 -28.52 18.01 -0.17
C VAL A 617 -28.38 18.40 -1.63
N CYS A 618 -27.55 17.69 -2.39
CA CYS A 618 -27.30 17.98 -3.79
C CYS A 618 -27.67 16.76 -4.64
N GLU A 619 -28.58 16.95 -5.59
CA GLU A 619 -29.11 15.87 -6.43
C GLU A 619 -29.07 16.28 -7.90
N ALA A 620 -28.79 15.31 -8.77
CA ALA A 620 -29.04 15.47 -10.20
C ALA A 620 -30.53 15.29 -10.48
N ASP A 621 -31.14 16.25 -11.17
CA ASP A 621 -32.52 16.12 -11.62
C ASP A 621 -32.58 15.04 -12.70
N THR A 622 -33.07 13.86 -12.31
CA THR A 622 -33.06 12.72 -13.21
C THR A 622 -34.12 12.79 -14.29
N GLY A 623 -35.10 13.70 -14.19
CA GLY A 623 -36.23 13.83 -15.13
C GLY A 623 -36.91 12.50 -15.51
N ASP A 624 -37.80 12.54 -16.50
CA ASP A 624 -38.35 11.33 -17.14
C ASP A 624 -37.35 10.67 -18.12
N GLU A 625 -36.14 11.22 -18.28
CA GLU A 625 -35.10 10.76 -19.22
C GLU A 625 -34.51 9.38 -18.91
N LYS A 626 -34.82 8.80 -17.74
CA LYS A 626 -34.63 7.36 -17.51
C LYS A 626 -35.42 6.46 -18.49
N ARG A 627 -36.37 7.01 -19.26
CA ARG A 627 -37.16 6.26 -20.27
C ARG A 627 -36.54 6.18 -21.66
N THR A 628 -35.58 7.01 -22.05
CA THR A 628 -35.13 7.11 -23.47
C THR A 628 -33.65 6.85 -23.73
N GLY A 629 -32.81 6.75 -22.69
CA GLY A 629 -31.48 6.18 -22.86
C GLY A 629 -31.60 4.67 -23.11
N GLU A 630 -31.39 4.21 -24.34
CA GLU A 630 -31.29 2.77 -24.66
C GLU A 630 -30.43 2.08 -23.60
N ARG A 631 -31.03 1.28 -22.72
CA ARG A 631 -30.29 0.42 -21.79
C ARG A 631 -29.55 -0.62 -22.61
N ARG A 632 -28.36 -0.26 -23.09
CA ARG A 632 -27.46 -1.18 -23.74
C ARG A 632 -27.20 -2.33 -22.79
N ASN A 633 -27.40 -3.55 -23.28
CA ASN A 633 -27.07 -4.73 -22.50
C ASN A 633 -25.54 -4.80 -22.27
N PHE A 634 -25.10 -5.63 -21.32
CA PHE A 634 -23.67 -5.72 -20.95
C PHE A 634 -22.76 -5.97 -22.15
N PHE A 635 -23.17 -6.84 -23.09
CA PHE A 635 -22.38 -7.17 -24.28
C PHE A 635 -22.26 -6.00 -25.25
N GLN A 636 -23.33 -5.23 -25.45
CA GLN A 636 -23.32 -4.01 -26.24
C GLN A 636 -22.40 -2.94 -25.63
N ARG A 637 -22.34 -2.84 -24.29
CA ARG A 637 -21.38 -1.96 -23.59
C ARG A 637 -19.94 -2.46 -23.76
N LEU A 638 -19.72 -3.76 -23.60
CA LEU A 638 -18.40 -4.40 -23.72
C LEU A 638 -17.79 -4.29 -25.13
N LEU A 639 -18.63 -4.23 -26.17
CA LEU A 639 -18.20 -4.06 -27.56
C LEU A 639 -18.20 -2.59 -28.02
N SER A 640 -18.66 -1.66 -27.18
CA SER A 640 -18.69 -0.23 -27.53
C SER A 640 -17.29 0.37 -27.54
N GLU A 641 -16.99 1.23 -28.53
CA GLU A 641 -15.79 2.07 -28.53
C GLU A 641 -15.79 3.11 -27.41
N ARG A 642 -16.97 3.48 -26.88
CA ARG A 642 -17.07 4.37 -25.73
C ARG A 642 -16.65 3.64 -24.47
N VAL A 643 -15.75 4.26 -23.72
CA VAL A 643 -15.26 3.80 -22.41
C VAL A 643 -16.13 4.43 -21.33
N GLU A 644 -16.43 3.66 -20.28
CA GLU A 644 -17.18 4.18 -19.13
C GLU A 644 -16.34 5.09 -18.25
N ASP A 645 -17.00 6.05 -17.61
CA ASP A 645 -16.35 7.02 -16.72
C ASP A 645 -15.73 6.29 -15.52
N PRO A 646 -14.38 6.31 -15.38
CA PRO A 646 -13.71 5.70 -14.26
C PRO A 646 -13.73 6.56 -13.00
N GLU A 647 -14.31 7.76 -13.00
CA GLU A 647 -14.45 8.57 -11.78
C GLU A 647 -15.36 7.84 -10.77
N PRO A 648 -14.88 7.57 -9.54
CA PRO A 648 -15.66 6.85 -8.55
C PRO A 648 -16.62 7.78 -7.81
N ARG A 649 -16.36 9.09 -7.82
CA ARG A 649 -17.13 10.12 -7.11
C ARG A 649 -18.35 10.53 -7.91
N LYS A 650 -19.48 10.69 -7.24
CA LYS A 650 -20.68 11.31 -7.81
C LYS A 650 -20.59 12.82 -7.58
N ILE A 651 -19.99 13.53 -8.52
CA ILE A 651 -19.77 14.98 -8.37
C ILE A 651 -21.07 15.72 -8.69
N CYS A 652 -21.52 16.58 -7.79
CA CYS A 652 -22.76 17.32 -7.97
C CYS A 652 -22.51 18.73 -8.51
N LEU A 653 -21.66 19.51 -7.83
CA LEU A 653 -21.33 20.90 -8.15
C LEU A 653 -19.86 21.19 -7.85
N LYS A 654 -19.22 22.04 -8.65
CA LYS A 654 -17.97 22.69 -8.28
C LYS A 654 -18.31 23.85 -7.34
N PHE A 655 -17.56 24.00 -6.26
CA PHE A 655 -17.65 25.13 -5.37
C PHE A 655 -16.28 25.78 -5.16
N SER A 656 -16.25 27.11 -5.11
CA SER A 656 -15.09 27.87 -4.68
C SER A 656 -15.52 28.97 -3.72
N THR A 657 -14.72 29.18 -2.68
CA THR A 657 -14.89 30.29 -1.75
C THR A 657 -14.14 31.50 -2.28
N THR A 658 -14.84 32.60 -2.51
CA THR A 658 -14.22 33.91 -2.77
C THR A 658 -14.27 34.75 -1.49
N PRO A 659 -13.15 35.40 -1.13
CA PRO A 659 -13.09 36.30 0.03
C PRO A 659 -14.02 37.51 -0.13
#